data_AF-A0A0W1ADD8-F1
#
_entry.id   AF-A0A0W1ADD8-F1
#
_cell.length_a   1.000
_cell.length_b   1.000
_cell.length_c   1.000
_cell.angle_alpha   90.00
_cell.angle_beta   90.00
_cell.angle_gamma   90.00
#
_symmetry.space_group_name_H-M   'P 1'
#
loop_
_entity.id
_entity.type
_entity.pdbx_description
1 polymer ?
#
loop_
_entity_poly.entity_id
_entity_poly.type
_entity_poly.pdbx_seq_one_letter_code
_entity_poly.pdbx_strand_id
1 'polypeptide(L)'
;MVVQDILDFINQLQSQHSLPFFDKTYLNELITYFKERSSIEKLTEQDIEFLKVRFAHRWFSVADGEYDYCRRPGEVNQYWIELAHKLAKITGKTYLQILFPTVENTIDFNNFTSLIETAHPENLYLGYGGKALFRKRGLCEHLIKESKYLLSTSRNFKKFSPVTIDELMRLKWNNKRKAEFSISGEIFFNFWDFLQKKVFPHLQSKGNMPIQSLIGLYELVGLYYSYKSRNEEFSEFKRLVHQFLTSIYRLDLNQLNYLYGIQLNKNKDECYLFEFLIDIYAASTYGIDEQMQAIANWLYRYNPIFVMPAIEQSPSQSSADPIAQATSGWRIMKKPRSLETQIIDVKLLLISLLVGEFETSPFGSSSIHFWDTSNKVFSNGADIFNHLMPNVLSNNTNKLLSNYSAVLNNKVVKHQKSCSVYYWLTEYQSTKQWYKCVEQGELNKLGIYWFDPELLMHALVKSAAHDSALKGKIDFFLDALVHTYAQKEKDHIIQFRVNLLFAQFLKKCEPHERKNVLMLIELHSGMDYKSNFLKNCVFHVIHRLNPNHFTTGIANGHALFSTFNWPDPDSLISKCPQKSVGDAIDEMKSVVHSHEKSFNERTYKRITSYLSLMSRPILTFDEMEEAKQTGRALDYLGAPT
;
A
#
# COMPACT_ATOMS: atom_id res chain seq x y z
N MET A 1 41.55 -9.48 -32.50
CA MET A 1 41.69 -10.59 -31.53
C MET A 1 41.88 -11.86 -32.34
N VAL A 2 42.81 -12.71 -31.92
CA VAL A 2 43.13 -13.98 -32.60
C VAL A 2 42.72 -15.15 -31.72
N VAL A 3 42.64 -16.35 -32.30
CA VAL A 3 42.30 -17.59 -31.56
C VAL A 3 43.26 -17.83 -30.40
N GLN A 4 44.55 -17.46 -30.52
CA GLN A 4 45.51 -17.55 -29.42
C GLN A 4 45.03 -16.85 -28.14
N ASP A 5 44.36 -15.70 -28.25
CA ASP A 5 43.83 -14.98 -27.08
C ASP A 5 42.82 -15.82 -26.28
N ILE A 6 42.06 -16.69 -26.97
CA ILE A 6 41.09 -17.61 -26.36
C ILE A 6 41.80 -18.83 -25.77
N LEU A 7 42.79 -19.37 -26.48
CA LEU A 7 43.59 -20.49 -25.98
C LEU A 7 44.35 -20.11 -24.70
N ASP A 8 44.88 -18.89 -24.63
CA ASP A 8 45.50 -18.36 -23.42
C ASP A 8 44.51 -18.29 -22.25
N PHE A 9 43.29 -17.81 -22.51
CA PHE A 9 42.21 -17.77 -21.52
C PHE A 9 41.81 -19.17 -21.04
N ILE A 10 41.70 -20.14 -21.95
CA ILE A 10 41.43 -21.55 -21.62
C ILE A 10 42.53 -22.09 -20.70
N ASN A 11 43.81 -21.86 -21.04
CA ASN A 11 44.94 -22.31 -20.24
C ASN A 11 44.94 -21.68 -18.83
N GLN A 12 44.61 -20.38 -18.74
CA GLN A 12 44.49 -19.67 -17.46
C GLN A 12 43.37 -20.23 -16.57
N LEU A 13 42.23 -20.62 -17.16
CA LEU A 13 41.17 -21.28 -16.42
C LEU A 13 41.56 -22.70 -16.00
N GLN A 14 42.19 -23.48 -16.88
CA GLN A 14 42.66 -24.85 -16.58
C GLN A 14 43.70 -24.88 -15.45
N SER A 15 44.52 -23.83 -15.32
CA SER A 15 45.51 -23.75 -14.25
C SER A 15 44.93 -23.46 -12.87
N GLN A 16 43.62 -23.17 -12.76
CA GLN A 16 42.98 -22.90 -11.47
C GLN A 16 42.69 -24.20 -10.71
N HIS A 17 43.17 -24.28 -9.46
CA HIS A 17 42.96 -25.45 -8.59
C HIS A 17 41.47 -25.70 -8.26
N SER A 18 40.65 -24.65 -8.23
CA SER A 18 39.22 -24.75 -7.97
C SER A 18 38.44 -23.85 -8.92
N LEU A 19 37.60 -24.46 -9.75
CA LEU A 19 36.63 -23.78 -10.61
C LEU A 19 35.22 -24.15 -10.15
N PRO A 20 34.28 -23.18 -10.11
CA PRO A 20 32.88 -23.51 -9.89
C PRO A 20 32.34 -24.37 -11.04
N PHE A 21 31.30 -25.17 -10.76
CA PHE A 21 30.76 -26.16 -11.70
C PHE A 21 30.37 -25.55 -13.07
N PHE A 22 29.76 -24.36 -13.05
CA PHE A 22 29.38 -23.65 -14.27
C PHE A 22 30.62 -23.26 -15.10
N ASP A 23 31.69 -22.76 -14.48
CA ASP A 23 32.92 -22.38 -15.21
C ASP A 23 33.65 -23.61 -15.77
N LYS A 24 33.59 -24.77 -15.09
CA LYS A 24 34.08 -26.05 -15.65
C LYS A 24 33.31 -26.45 -16.91
N THR A 25 31.98 -26.28 -16.89
CA THR A 25 31.13 -26.58 -18.03
C THR A 25 31.49 -25.68 -19.21
N TYR A 26 31.57 -24.37 -18.98
CA TYR A 26 31.93 -23.40 -20.01
C TYR A 26 33.35 -23.59 -20.56
N LEU A 27 34.30 -23.98 -19.71
CA LEU A 27 35.66 -24.33 -20.12
C LEU A 27 35.68 -25.51 -21.09
N ASN A 28 34.92 -26.58 -20.82
CA ASN A 28 34.83 -27.73 -21.72
C ASN A 28 34.20 -27.37 -23.07
N GLU A 29 33.17 -26.52 -23.05
CA GLU A 29 32.54 -26.01 -24.28
C GLU A 29 33.53 -25.17 -25.11
N LEU A 30 34.32 -24.31 -24.46
CA LEU A 30 35.36 -23.50 -25.11
C LEU A 30 36.46 -24.37 -25.72
N ILE A 31 36.97 -25.35 -24.97
CA ILE A 31 37.97 -26.30 -25.45
C ILE A 31 37.45 -27.04 -26.68
N THR A 32 36.21 -27.54 -26.63
CA THR A 32 35.61 -28.28 -27.73
C THR A 32 35.46 -27.42 -28.97
N TYR A 33 34.99 -26.18 -28.81
CA TYR A 33 34.72 -25.27 -29.91
C TYR A 33 36.01 -24.78 -30.61
N PHE A 34 37.10 -24.55 -29.86
CA PHE A 34 38.36 -24.04 -30.41
C PHE A 34 39.44 -25.11 -30.65
N LYS A 35 39.16 -26.40 -30.40
CA LYS A 35 40.15 -27.50 -30.40
C LYS A 35 41.00 -27.59 -31.68
N GLU A 36 40.36 -27.43 -32.84
CA GLU A 36 40.99 -27.64 -34.15
C GLU A 36 41.34 -26.31 -34.86
N ARG A 37 41.13 -25.18 -34.18
CA ARG A 37 41.37 -23.84 -34.75
C ARG A 37 42.85 -23.48 -34.66
N SER A 38 43.41 -22.91 -35.72
CA SER A 38 44.80 -22.44 -35.70
C SER A 38 44.95 -21.19 -34.84
N SER A 39 46.02 -21.12 -34.04
CA SER A 39 46.26 -20.02 -33.08
C SER A 39 46.36 -18.63 -33.72
N ILE A 40 46.84 -18.58 -34.98
CA ILE A 40 47.03 -17.33 -35.73
C ILE A 40 45.75 -16.83 -36.43
N GLU A 41 44.68 -17.62 -36.46
CA GLU A 41 43.43 -17.21 -37.08
C GLU A 41 42.77 -16.06 -36.33
N LYS A 42 42.12 -15.16 -37.08
CA LYS A 42 41.24 -14.13 -36.48
C LYS A 42 39.92 -14.77 -36.09
N LEU A 43 39.33 -14.25 -35.02
CA LEU A 43 37.96 -14.63 -34.63
C LEU A 43 36.96 -14.20 -35.71
N THR A 44 36.06 -15.10 -36.07
CA THR A 44 34.92 -14.85 -36.97
C THR A 44 33.75 -14.26 -36.19
N GLU A 45 32.72 -13.78 -36.90
CA GLU A 45 31.47 -13.33 -36.26
C GLU A 45 30.78 -14.46 -35.47
N GLN A 46 30.84 -15.70 -35.97
CA GLN A 46 30.29 -16.87 -35.27
C GLN A 46 31.04 -17.13 -33.95
N ASP A 47 32.36 -17.00 -33.96
CA ASP A 47 33.18 -17.15 -32.75
C ASP A 47 32.84 -16.07 -31.70
N ILE A 48 32.64 -14.83 -32.16
CA ILE A 48 32.24 -13.71 -31.31
C ILE A 48 30.86 -13.96 -30.69
N GLU A 49 29.89 -14.44 -31.47
CA GLU A 49 28.54 -14.71 -30.98
C GLU A 49 28.52 -15.89 -29.99
N PHE A 50 29.28 -16.95 -30.29
CA PHE A 50 29.50 -18.04 -29.35
C PHE A 50 30.02 -17.53 -28.00
N LEU A 51 31.06 -16.68 -28.01
CA LEU A 51 31.62 -16.12 -26.78
C LEU A 51 30.62 -15.24 -26.02
N LYS A 52 29.86 -14.39 -26.72
CA LYS A 52 28.81 -13.57 -26.08
C LYS A 52 27.76 -14.42 -25.36
N VAL A 53 27.34 -15.53 -25.96
CA VAL A 53 26.42 -16.49 -25.33
C VAL A 53 27.03 -17.07 -24.04
N ARG A 54 28.33 -17.41 -24.04
CA ARG A 54 29.02 -17.89 -22.83
C ARG A 54 29.09 -16.84 -21.72
N PHE A 55 29.40 -15.59 -22.07
CA PHE A 55 29.35 -14.49 -21.11
C PHE A 55 27.94 -14.32 -20.52
N ALA A 56 26.89 -14.44 -21.34
CA ALA A 56 25.52 -14.35 -20.87
C ALA A 56 25.12 -15.50 -19.94
N HIS A 57 25.40 -16.75 -20.32
CA HIS A 57 25.14 -17.91 -19.45
C HIS A 57 25.88 -17.80 -18.12
N ARG A 58 27.14 -17.35 -18.16
CA ARG A 58 27.91 -17.10 -16.95
C ARG A 58 27.28 -16.02 -16.10
N TRP A 59 26.89 -14.88 -16.67
CA TRP A 59 26.23 -13.81 -15.91
C TRP A 59 25.00 -14.32 -15.15
N PHE A 60 24.12 -15.10 -15.80
CA PHE A 60 22.96 -15.71 -15.13
C PHE A 60 23.33 -16.68 -14.00
N SER A 61 24.53 -17.28 -14.05
CA SER A 61 25.01 -18.19 -13.01
C SER A 61 25.67 -17.47 -11.84
N VAL A 62 26.21 -16.27 -12.05
CA VAL A 62 27.02 -15.55 -11.04
C VAL A 62 26.34 -14.32 -10.46
N ALA A 63 25.32 -13.77 -11.12
CA ALA A 63 24.60 -12.59 -10.69
C ALA A 63 24.07 -12.76 -9.26
N ASP A 64 24.30 -11.76 -8.43
CA ASP A 64 23.95 -11.74 -7.01
C ASP A 64 24.53 -12.89 -6.15
N GLY A 65 25.47 -13.68 -6.69
CA GLY A 65 26.17 -14.78 -6.03
C GLY A 65 27.56 -14.40 -5.49
N GLU A 66 28.38 -15.41 -5.19
CA GLU A 66 29.76 -15.20 -4.74
C GLU A 66 30.70 -14.75 -5.87
N TYR A 67 30.44 -15.21 -7.09
CA TYR A 67 31.22 -14.93 -8.29
C TYR A 67 30.71 -13.71 -9.08
N ASP A 68 29.83 -12.90 -8.50
CA ASP A 68 29.37 -11.66 -9.12
C ASP A 68 30.55 -10.70 -9.37
N TYR A 69 30.65 -10.18 -10.59
CA TYR A 69 31.73 -9.26 -11.00
C TYR A 69 31.78 -7.99 -10.13
N CYS A 70 30.65 -7.50 -9.62
CA CYS A 70 30.61 -6.33 -8.74
C CYS A 70 31.04 -6.63 -7.28
N ARG A 71 31.17 -7.91 -6.90
CA ARG A 71 31.54 -8.33 -5.53
C ARG A 71 32.99 -8.73 -5.41
N ARG A 72 33.45 -9.60 -6.32
CA ARG A 72 34.75 -10.28 -6.19
C ARG A 72 35.45 -10.36 -7.55
N PRO A 73 36.21 -9.33 -7.95
CA PRO A 73 36.90 -9.31 -9.23
C PRO A 73 38.16 -10.19 -9.27
N GLY A 74 38.81 -10.43 -8.12
CA GLY A 74 40.04 -11.25 -8.04
C GLY A 74 39.72 -12.74 -8.02
N GLU A 75 40.54 -13.55 -8.71
CA GLU A 75 40.39 -14.98 -9.07
C GLU A 75 39.84 -15.19 -10.49
N VAL A 76 39.00 -16.20 -10.69
CA VAL A 76 38.44 -16.62 -11.99
C VAL A 76 37.81 -15.44 -12.74
N ASN A 77 37.17 -14.53 -12.02
CA ASN A 77 36.54 -13.33 -12.59
C ASN A 77 37.53 -12.42 -13.33
N GLN A 78 38.79 -12.36 -12.90
CA GLN A 78 39.80 -11.52 -13.54
C GLN A 78 40.06 -11.97 -14.98
N TYR A 79 40.15 -13.29 -15.22
CA TYR A 79 40.33 -13.82 -16.57
C TYR A 79 39.14 -13.50 -17.47
N TRP A 80 37.91 -13.58 -16.95
CA TRP A 80 36.71 -13.21 -17.68
C TRP A 80 36.66 -11.70 -17.99
N ILE A 81 37.07 -10.84 -17.05
CA ILE A 81 37.15 -9.40 -17.22
C ILE A 81 38.19 -9.03 -18.29
N GLU A 82 39.38 -9.65 -18.25
CA GLU A 82 40.44 -9.44 -19.26
C GLU A 82 39.99 -9.87 -20.65
N LEU A 83 39.34 -11.03 -20.75
CA LEU A 83 38.76 -11.50 -22.00
C LEU A 83 37.69 -10.53 -22.54
N ALA A 84 36.82 -10.00 -21.67
CA ALA A 84 35.82 -9.00 -22.05
C ALA A 84 36.47 -7.72 -22.59
N HIS A 85 37.58 -7.26 -22.00
CA HIS A 85 38.33 -6.11 -22.53
C HIS A 85 38.92 -6.36 -23.92
N LYS A 86 39.43 -7.57 -24.18
CA LYS A 86 39.91 -7.95 -25.52
C LYS A 86 38.77 -7.98 -26.54
N LEU A 87 37.60 -8.53 -26.16
CA LEU A 87 36.41 -8.61 -27.01
C LEU A 87 35.77 -7.24 -27.28
N ALA A 88 35.78 -6.32 -26.31
CA ALA A 88 35.20 -4.98 -26.48
C ALA A 88 35.80 -4.23 -27.67
N LYS A 89 37.10 -4.44 -27.93
CA LYS A 89 37.84 -3.81 -29.05
C LYS A 89 37.35 -4.23 -30.44
N ILE A 90 36.60 -5.34 -30.54
CA ILE A 90 36.17 -5.92 -31.83
C ILE A 90 34.66 -6.12 -31.95
N THR A 91 33.88 -5.80 -30.92
CA THR A 91 32.43 -6.08 -30.89
C THR A 91 31.55 -4.82 -30.97
N GLY A 92 32.12 -3.63 -30.86
CA GLY A 92 31.35 -2.38 -30.75
C GLY A 92 30.58 -2.23 -29.43
N LYS A 93 30.74 -3.16 -28.50
CA LYS A 93 30.20 -3.11 -27.13
C LYS A 93 31.28 -2.70 -26.14
N THR A 94 30.87 -2.11 -25.03
CA THR A 94 31.78 -1.89 -23.90
C THR A 94 32.08 -3.23 -23.21
N TYR A 95 33.22 -3.34 -22.53
CA TYR A 95 33.54 -4.55 -21.77
C TYR A 95 32.49 -4.83 -20.67
N LEU A 96 31.90 -3.78 -20.10
CA LEU A 96 30.78 -3.89 -19.16
C LEU A 96 29.53 -4.48 -19.81
N GLN A 97 29.18 -4.10 -21.04
CA GLN A 97 28.05 -4.69 -21.76
C GLN A 97 28.31 -6.15 -22.19
N ILE A 98 29.57 -6.59 -22.19
CA ILE A 98 29.93 -8.00 -22.40
C ILE A 98 29.78 -8.78 -21.09
N LEU A 99 30.27 -8.23 -19.97
CA LEU A 99 30.16 -8.86 -18.64
C LEU A 99 28.72 -8.88 -18.11
N PHE A 100 27.96 -7.82 -18.39
CA PHE A 100 26.59 -7.61 -17.94
C PHE A 100 25.68 -7.41 -19.17
N PRO A 101 25.30 -8.49 -19.86
CA PRO A 101 24.59 -8.40 -21.13
C PRO A 101 23.18 -7.79 -21.03
N THR A 102 22.62 -7.73 -19.83
CA THR A 102 21.33 -7.07 -19.56
C THR A 102 21.44 -5.55 -19.44
N VAL A 103 22.65 -5.00 -19.39
CA VAL A 103 22.89 -3.57 -19.16
C VAL A 103 22.77 -2.76 -20.43
N GLU A 104 21.93 -1.72 -20.38
CA GLU A 104 21.60 -0.88 -21.53
C GLU A 104 22.31 0.49 -21.46
N ASN A 105 22.64 1.00 -20.27
CA ASN A 105 23.21 2.33 -20.10
C ASN A 105 24.73 2.38 -20.34
N THR A 106 25.19 3.46 -20.96
CA THR A 106 26.62 3.76 -21.18
C THR A 106 27.12 4.93 -20.32
N ILE A 107 26.21 5.60 -19.63
CA ILE A 107 26.47 6.70 -18.70
C ILE A 107 25.86 6.39 -17.34
N ASP A 108 26.52 6.82 -16.27
CA ASP A 108 25.96 6.79 -14.92
C ASP A 108 24.97 7.95 -14.76
N PHE A 109 23.70 7.66 -14.47
CA PHE A 109 22.67 8.69 -14.32
C PHE A 109 22.79 9.52 -13.04
N ASN A 110 23.58 9.08 -12.05
CA ASN A 110 23.78 9.82 -10.80
C ASN A 110 24.72 11.01 -10.94
N ASN A 111 25.71 10.93 -11.83
CA ASN A 111 26.72 11.99 -12.02
C ASN A 111 27.08 12.26 -13.49
N PHE A 112 26.36 11.66 -14.43
CA PHE A 112 26.51 11.83 -15.89
C PHE A 112 27.87 11.43 -16.46
N THR A 113 28.66 10.67 -15.72
CA THR A 113 29.98 10.21 -16.17
C THR A 113 29.87 8.96 -17.06
N SER A 114 30.76 8.82 -18.04
CA SER A 114 30.74 7.67 -18.95
C SER A 114 31.21 6.40 -18.26
N LEU A 115 30.45 5.31 -18.36
CA LEU A 115 30.77 4.01 -17.74
C LEU A 115 31.93 3.27 -18.44
N ILE A 116 32.37 3.74 -19.60
CA ILE A 116 33.49 3.12 -20.35
C ILE A 116 34.86 3.32 -19.66
N GLU A 117 34.97 4.29 -18.76
CA GLU A 117 36.21 4.68 -18.08
C GLU A 117 36.45 3.92 -16.76
N THR A 118 35.49 3.09 -16.31
CA THR A 118 35.69 2.32 -15.08
C THR A 118 36.62 1.15 -15.37
N ALA A 119 37.73 1.03 -14.64
CA ALA A 119 38.66 -0.10 -14.77
C ALA A 119 38.22 -1.33 -13.95
N HIS A 120 37.33 -1.13 -12.97
CA HIS A 120 37.11 -2.03 -11.85
C HIS A 120 35.62 -2.22 -11.55
N PRO A 121 35.00 -3.36 -11.97
CA PRO A 121 33.58 -3.63 -11.77
C PRO A 121 33.12 -3.61 -10.30
N GLU A 122 34.02 -3.81 -9.34
CA GLU A 122 33.74 -3.72 -7.90
C GLU A 122 33.33 -2.31 -7.44
N ASN A 123 33.64 -1.28 -8.22
CA ASN A 123 33.21 0.08 -7.97
C ASN A 123 31.79 0.36 -8.50
N LEU A 124 31.18 -0.64 -9.13
CA LEU A 124 29.84 -0.58 -9.68
C LEU A 124 28.85 -1.32 -8.79
N TYR A 125 27.57 -1.04 -9.01
CA TYR A 125 26.46 -1.87 -8.57
C TYR A 125 25.41 -1.90 -9.67
N LEU A 126 24.68 -3.01 -9.73
CA LEU A 126 23.58 -3.19 -10.66
C LEU A 126 22.30 -2.62 -10.06
N GLY A 127 21.64 -1.74 -10.81
CA GLY A 127 20.41 -1.09 -10.38
C GLY A 127 19.16 -1.95 -10.52
N TYR A 128 18.03 -1.37 -10.12
CA TYR A 128 16.72 -2.02 -10.16
C TYR A 128 16.42 -2.65 -11.53
N GLY A 129 15.96 -3.90 -11.52
CA GLY A 129 15.62 -4.66 -12.72
C GLY A 129 16.81 -5.16 -13.55
N GLY A 130 18.05 -4.91 -13.11
CA GLY A 130 19.23 -5.50 -13.76
C GLY A 130 19.65 -4.86 -15.08
N LYS A 131 19.11 -3.68 -15.41
CA LYS A 131 19.28 -3.04 -16.72
C LYS A 131 20.27 -1.88 -16.76
N ALA A 132 20.67 -1.38 -15.61
CA ALA A 132 21.56 -0.24 -15.52
C ALA A 132 22.65 -0.45 -14.49
N LEU A 133 23.88 -0.06 -14.83
CA LEU A 133 25.01 0.00 -13.90
C LEU A 133 25.21 1.41 -13.38
N PHE A 134 25.62 1.48 -12.13
CA PHE A 134 25.88 2.73 -11.42
C PHE A 134 27.21 2.65 -10.70
N ARG A 135 27.93 3.76 -10.61
CA ARG A 135 29.15 3.88 -9.81
C ARG A 135 28.78 4.18 -8.37
N LYS A 136 29.41 3.49 -7.43
CA LYS A 136 29.30 3.80 -6.00
C LYS A 136 29.70 5.25 -5.72
N ARG A 137 30.76 5.73 -6.38
CA ARG A 137 31.19 7.15 -6.31
C ARG A 137 30.12 8.10 -6.85
N GLY A 138 29.49 7.77 -7.98
CA GLY A 138 28.42 8.59 -8.57
C GLY A 138 27.22 8.69 -7.63
N LEU A 139 26.81 7.56 -7.04
CA LEU A 139 25.77 7.56 -6.01
C LEU A 139 26.19 8.39 -4.78
N CYS A 140 27.45 8.32 -4.36
CA CYS A 140 27.94 9.12 -3.24
C CYS A 140 27.85 10.63 -3.52
N GLU A 141 28.29 11.07 -4.69
CA GLU A 141 28.23 12.47 -5.12
C GLU A 141 26.78 12.95 -5.18
N HIS A 142 25.89 12.13 -5.74
CA HIS A 142 24.44 12.36 -5.75
C HIS A 142 23.86 12.52 -4.34
N LEU A 143 24.20 11.61 -3.42
CA LEU A 143 23.68 11.64 -2.05
C LEU A 143 24.15 12.87 -1.27
N ILE A 144 25.39 13.31 -1.47
CA ILE A 144 25.94 14.47 -0.74
C ILE A 144 25.44 15.79 -1.34
N LYS A 145 25.57 15.94 -2.66
CA LYS A 145 25.38 17.23 -3.34
C LYS A 145 23.93 17.48 -3.75
N GLU A 146 23.31 16.48 -4.37
CA GLU A 146 22.01 16.63 -5.02
C GLU A 146 20.85 16.31 -4.07
N SER A 147 20.88 15.14 -3.42
CA SER A 147 19.76 14.67 -2.59
C SER A 147 19.82 15.15 -1.13
N LYS A 148 20.95 15.73 -0.69
CA LYS A 148 21.20 16.19 0.69
C LYS A 148 20.94 15.08 1.73
N TYR A 149 21.60 13.95 1.53
CA TYR A 149 21.53 12.72 2.32
C TYR A 149 20.20 11.96 2.27
N LEU A 150 19.27 12.35 1.39
CA LEU A 150 18.08 11.54 1.11
C LEU A 150 18.47 10.30 0.30
N LEU A 151 18.23 9.10 0.82
CA LEU A 151 18.58 7.85 0.16
C LEU A 151 17.75 7.69 -1.13
N SER A 152 18.41 7.99 -2.24
CA SER A 152 17.81 8.05 -3.57
C SER A 152 18.87 7.83 -4.65
N THR A 153 18.41 7.53 -5.85
CA THR A 153 19.23 7.37 -7.05
C THR A 153 18.54 8.05 -8.23
N SER A 154 19.29 8.30 -9.29
CA SER A 154 18.78 8.83 -10.55
C SER A 154 18.63 7.68 -11.55
N ARG A 155 17.42 7.46 -12.08
CA ARG A 155 17.17 6.44 -13.13
C ARG A 155 17.15 7.03 -14.53
N ASN A 156 16.92 8.33 -14.59
CA ASN A 156 16.77 9.12 -15.80
C ASN A 156 17.13 10.56 -15.47
N PHE A 157 17.26 11.40 -16.49
CA PHE A 157 17.77 12.76 -16.38
C PHE A 157 16.93 13.75 -15.53
N LYS A 158 15.82 13.34 -14.88
CA LYS A 158 14.84 14.31 -14.33
C LYS A 158 14.21 13.97 -12.97
N LYS A 159 14.36 12.78 -12.40
CA LYS A 159 13.64 12.44 -11.15
C LYS A 159 14.44 11.53 -10.20
N PHE A 160 14.46 11.94 -8.93
CA PHE A 160 14.93 11.08 -7.84
C PHE A 160 14.02 9.86 -7.72
N SER A 161 14.65 8.71 -7.70
CA SER A 161 14.03 7.40 -7.60
C SER A 161 14.48 6.73 -6.30
N PRO A 162 13.67 5.82 -5.74
CA PRO A 162 14.06 5.09 -4.56
C PRO A 162 15.26 4.17 -4.85
N VAL A 163 16.15 4.04 -3.86
CA VAL A 163 17.10 2.92 -3.82
C VAL A 163 16.34 1.72 -3.29
N THR A 164 16.28 0.67 -4.10
CA THR A 164 15.49 -0.54 -3.86
C THR A 164 16.20 -1.51 -2.93
N ILE A 165 15.49 -2.48 -2.37
CA ILE A 165 16.05 -3.43 -1.40
C ILE A 165 17.09 -4.35 -2.07
N ASP A 166 16.88 -4.76 -3.32
CA ASP A 166 17.86 -5.53 -4.09
C ASP A 166 19.15 -4.73 -4.35
N GLU A 167 19.04 -3.43 -4.60
CA GLU A 167 20.21 -2.55 -4.69
C GLU A 167 20.93 -2.38 -3.36
N LEU A 168 20.18 -2.14 -2.27
CA LEU A 168 20.78 -2.03 -0.94
C LEU A 168 21.45 -3.34 -0.53
N MET A 169 20.86 -4.49 -0.86
CA MET A 169 21.45 -5.80 -0.68
C MET A 169 22.78 -5.92 -1.46
N ARG A 170 22.81 -5.55 -2.75
CA ARG A 170 24.04 -5.53 -3.56
C ARG A 170 25.10 -4.61 -2.95
N LEU A 171 24.72 -3.41 -2.53
CA LEU A 171 25.63 -2.46 -1.88
C LEU A 171 26.18 -3.00 -0.54
N LYS A 172 25.35 -3.67 0.27
CA LYS A 172 25.74 -4.31 1.54
C LYS A 172 26.71 -5.47 1.34
N TRP A 173 26.51 -6.27 0.28
CA TRP A 173 27.34 -7.46 0.05
C TRP A 173 28.63 -7.17 -0.71
N ASN A 174 28.75 -6.04 -1.40
CA ASN A 174 29.98 -5.61 -2.07
C ASN A 174 31.08 -5.09 -1.11
N ASN A 175 30.95 -5.31 0.22
CA ASN A 175 31.84 -4.75 1.27
C ASN A 175 33.04 -5.63 1.66
N LYS A 176 33.25 -6.78 1.00
CA LYS A 176 34.24 -7.78 1.43
C LYS A 176 35.71 -7.35 1.25
N ARG A 177 36.00 -6.29 0.49
CA ARG A 177 37.33 -5.64 0.45
C ARG A 177 37.30 -4.33 1.22
N LYS A 178 38.28 -4.11 2.10
CA LYS A 178 38.60 -2.78 2.67
C LYS A 178 39.08 -1.89 1.52
N ALA A 179 38.15 -1.22 0.86
CA ALA A 179 38.43 -0.18 -0.12
C ALA A 179 38.19 1.15 0.58
N GLU A 180 39.12 1.50 1.47
CA GLU A 180 39.06 2.74 2.22
C GLU A 180 39.06 3.93 1.26
N PHE A 181 38.14 4.86 1.46
CA PHE A 181 38.10 6.12 0.72
C PHE A 181 37.75 7.27 1.65
N SER A 182 38.11 8.49 1.25
CA SER A 182 37.82 9.69 2.02
C SER A 182 36.92 10.66 1.28
N ILE A 183 36.06 11.34 2.03
CA ILE A 183 35.21 12.40 1.54
C ILE A 183 35.28 13.55 2.53
N SER A 184 35.67 14.73 2.03
CA SER A 184 35.80 15.94 2.87
C SER A 184 36.66 15.73 4.12
N GLY A 185 37.69 14.86 4.03
CA GLY A 185 38.62 14.56 5.13
C GLY A 185 38.20 13.42 6.06
N GLU A 186 36.97 12.89 5.96
CA GLU A 186 36.53 11.73 6.74
C GLU A 186 36.81 10.43 5.99
N ILE A 187 37.30 9.40 6.71
CA ILE A 187 37.67 8.10 6.15
C ILE A 187 36.54 7.10 6.38
N PHE A 188 36.18 6.37 5.31
CA PHE A 188 35.18 5.32 5.32
C PHE A 188 35.82 3.99 4.92
N PHE A 189 35.49 2.91 5.65
CA PHE A 189 36.08 1.58 5.41
C PHE A 189 35.60 0.94 4.09
N ASN A 190 34.36 1.23 3.72
CA ASN A 190 33.71 0.80 2.50
C ASN A 190 32.48 1.69 2.24
N PHE A 191 31.78 1.45 1.13
CA PHE A 191 30.64 2.26 0.75
C PHE A 191 29.46 2.16 1.74
N TRP A 192 29.29 1.01 2.39
CA TRP A 192 28.24 0.84 3.38
C TRP A 192 28.51 1.58 4.68
N ASP A 193 29.78 1.64 5.11
CA ASP A 193 30.20 2.47 6.24
C ASP A 193 29.89 3.96 5.98
N PHE A 194 30.08 4.43 4.74
CA PHE A 194 29.63 5.75 4.33
C PHE A 194 28.10 5.91 4.48
N LEU A 195 27.30 4.97 3.98
CA LEU A 195 25.85 5.04 4.13
C LEU A 195 25.43 5.05 5.61
N GLN A 196 26.03 4.21 6.44
CA GLN A 196 25.75 4.12 7.88
C GLN A 196 26.07 5.41 8.63
N LYS A 197 27.19 6.08 8.31
CA LYS A 197 27.61 7.30 9.00
C LYS A 197 26.94 8.56 8.47
N LYS A 198 26.65 8.62 7.16
CA LYS A 198 26.22 9.87 6.49
C LYS A 198 24.80 9.89 5.98
N VAL A 199 24.17 8.75 5.74
CA VAL A 199 22.87 8.69 5.06
C VAL A 199 21.80 8.13 6.00
N PHE A 200 22.05 6.98 6.61
CA PHE A 200 21.07 6.31 7.48
C PHE A 200 20.56 7.17 8.64
N PRO A 201 21.39 8.00 9.31
CA PRO A 201 20.92 8.89 10.38
C PRO A 201 19.87 9.92 9.91
N HIS A 202 19.78 10.17 8.59
CA HIS A 202 18.84 11.15 8.01
C HIS A 202 17.59 10.50 7.39
N LEU A 203 17.44 9.18 7.44
CA LEU A 203 16.32 8.48 6.80
C LEU A 203 14.94 8.95 7.29
N GLN A 204 14.82 9.32 8.56
CA GLN A 204 13.58 9.84 9.15
C GLN A 204 13.55 11.37 9.28
N SER A 205 14.54 12.08 8.71
CA SER A 205 14.62 13.56 8.80
C SER A 205 13.51 14.28 8.04
N LYS A 206 12.92 13.62 7.04
CA LYS A 206 11.84 14.14 6.19
C LYS A 206 10.77 13.07 5.99
N GLY A 207 9.56 13.53 5.69
CA GLY A 207 8.41 12.65 5.45
C GLY A 207 7.69 12.27 6.73
N ASN A 208 6.74 11.34 6.59
CA ASN A 208 5.89 10.86 7.67
C ASN A 208 5.70 9.34 7.55
N MET A 209 5.28 8.71 8.66
CA MET A 209 5.04 7.27 8.71
C MET A 209 3.99 6.84 7.65
N PRO A 210 4.34 5.95 6.70
CA PRO A 210 3.36 5.42 5.76
C PRO A 210 2.54 4.31 6.41
N ILE A 211 1.45 4.68 7.09
CA ILE A 211 0.58 3.78 7.87
C ILE A 211 0.12 2.55 7.07
N GLN A 212 -0.25 2.73 5.80
CA GLN A 212 -0.70 1.63 4.95
C GLN A 212 0.38 0.55 4.77
N SER A 213 1.65 0.95 4.70
CA SER A 213 2.78 0.03 4.57
C SER A 213 2.99 -0.78 5.84
N LEU A 214 2.62 -0.26 7.02
CA LEU A 214 2.66 -1.01 8.27
C LEU A 214 1.61 -2.13 8.30
N ILE A 215 0.43 -1.89 7.72
CA ILE A 215 -0.60 -2.92 7.54
C ILE A 215 -0.08 -4.01 6.60
N GLY A 216 0.49 -3.65 5.46
CA GLY A 216 1.09 -4.62 4.54
C GLY A 216 2.24 -5.41 5.16
N LEU A 217 3.06 -4.76 5.99
CA LEU A 217 4.15 -5.41 6.72
C LEU A 217 3.61 -6.40 7.78
N TYR A 218 2.56 -6.01 8.51
CA TYR A 218 1.85 -6.89 9.43
C TYR A 218 1.30 -8.12 8.70
N GLU A 219 0.61 -7.95 7.57
CA GLU A 219 0.11 -9.07 6.78
C GLU A 219 1.23 -10.00 6.30
N LEU A 220 2.35 -9.44 5.85
CA LEU A 220 3.49 -10.22 5.40
C LEU A 220 4.04 -11.11 6.52
N VAL A 221 4.16 -10.58 7.74
CA VAL A 221 4.58 -11.34 8.93
C VAL A 221 3.58 -12.45 9.26
N GLY A 222 2.27 -12.16 9.22
CA GLY A 222 1.24 -13.17 9.47
C GLY A 222 1.25 -14.31 8.43
N LEU A 223 1.44 -13.95 7.15
CA LEU A 223 1.54 -14.90 6.05
C LEU A 223 2.79 -15.77 6.15
N TYR A 224 3.92 -15.22 6.61
CA TYR A 224 5.13 -16.00 6.87
C TYR A 224 4.85 -17.18 7.81
N TYR A 225 4.29 -16.92 9.00
CA TYR A 225 4.01 -17.98 9.99
C TYR A 225 2.92 -18.94 9.51
N SER A 226 1.90 -18.44 8.82
CA SER A 226 0.82 -19.28 8.27
C SER A 226 1.30 -20.21 7.16
N TYR A 227 2.21 -19.76 6.30
CA TYR A 227 2.76 -20.58 5.22
C TYR A 227 3.77 -21.59 5.77
N LYS A 228 4.60 -21.15 6.72
CA LYS A 228 5.54 -22.04 7.44
C LYS A 228 4.81 -23.18 8.16
N SER A 229 3.72 -22.88 8.88
CA SER A 229 2.97 -23.91 9.64
C SER A 229 2.21 -24.89 8.74
N ARG A 230 1.81 -24.45 7.54
CA ARG A 230 1.17 -25.29 6.52
C ARG A 230 2.16 -26.01 5.61
N ASN A 231 3.46 -25.81 5.81
CA ASN A 231 4.54 -26.36 4.99
C ASN A 231 4.39 -26.02 3.49
N GLU A 232 3.94 -24.81 3.20
CA GLU A 232 3.86 -24.27 1.84
C GLU A 232 5.26 -24.04 1.26
N GLU A 233 5.39 -24.00 -0.06
CA GLU A 233 6.67 -23.68 -0.68
C GLU A 233 7.11 -22.24 -0.36
N PHE A 234 8.39 -22.07 0.02
CA PHE A 234 8.94 -20.75 0.32
C PHE A 234 8.91 -19.79 -0.89
N SER A 235 8.90 -20.33 -2.12
CA SER A 235 8.74 -19.59 -3.38
C SER A 235 7.45 -18.74 -3.39
N GLU A 236 6.35 -19.24 -2.83
CA GLU A 236 5.09 -18.51 -2.75
C GLU A 236 5.17 -17.35 -1.74
N PHE A 237 5.79 -17.58 -0.58
CA PHE A 237 6.08 -16.49 0.35
C PHE A 237 7.00 -15.44 -0.29
N LYS A 238 8.00 -15.89 -1.07
CA LYS A 238 8.91 -15.00 -1.79
C LYS A 238 8.18 -14.12 -2.79
N ARG A 239 7.17 -14.65 -3.49
CA ARG A 239 6.31 -13.86 -4.39
C ARG A 239 5.58 -12.75 -3.63
N LEU A 240 5.05 -13.03 -2.44
CA LEU A 240 4.39 -12.03 -1.58
C LEU A 240 5.36 -10.93 -1.12
N VAL A 241 6.61 -11.29 -0.77
CA VAL A 241 7.66 -10.32 -0.45
C VAL A 241 7.90 -9.36 -1.63
N HIS A 242 8.03 -9.88 -2.86
CA HIS A 242 8.22 -9.04 -4.05
C HIS A 242 7.02 -8.11 -4.30
N GLN A 243 5.80 -8.59 -4.09
CA GLN A 243 4.59 -7.78 -4.21
C GLN A 243 4.57 -6.63 -3.20
N PHE A 244 4.89 -6.92 -1.93
CA PHE A 244 5.03 -5.90 -0.89
C PHE A 244 6.13 -4.88 -1.21
N LEU A 245 7.32 -5.32 -1.63
CA LEU A 245 8.41 -4.42 -1.99
C LEU A 245 8.04 -3.51 -3.16
N THR A 246 7.41 -4.07 -4.19
CA THR A 246 6.90 -3.30 -5.34
C THR A 246 5.85 -2.27 -4.90
N SER A 247 5.05 -2.59 -3.89
CA SER A 247 4.01 -1.70 -3.37
C SER A 247 4.62 -0.51 -2.62
N ILE A 248 5.62 -0.75 -1.76
CA ILE A 248 6.30 0.33 -1.02
C ILE A 248 7.16 1.23 -1.92
N TYR A 249 7.66 0.74 -3.06
CA TYR A 249 8.40 1.57 -4.03
C TYR A 249 7.52 2.59 -4.75
N ARG A 250 6.20 2.50 -4.63
CA ARG A 250 5.25 3.50 -5.16
C ARG A 250 4.97 4.66 -4.20
N LEU A 251 5.48 4.59 -2.97
CA LEU A 251 5.33 5.67 -1.98
C LEU A 251 6.09 6.93 -2.40
N ASP A 252 5.75 8.06 -1.77
CA ASP A 252 6.62 9.22 -1.83
C ASP A 252 8.02 8.86 -1.31
N LEU A 253 9.04 9.44 -1.93
CA LEU A 253 10.44 9.12 -1.62
C LEU A 253 10.78 9.38 -0.15
N ASN A 254 10.23 10.44 0.45
CA ASN A 254 10.47 10.73 1.87
C ASN A 254 9.75 9.71 2.77
N GLN A 255 8.54 9.27 2.40
CA GLN A 255 7.82 8.23 3.15
C GLN A 255 8.52 6.88 3.10
N LEU A 256 9.08 6.50 1.95
CA LEU A 256 9.87 5.27 1.83
C LEU A 256 11.15 5.36 2.67
N ASN A 257 11.86 6.50 2.62
CA ASN A 257 13.04 6.74 3.45
C ASN A 257 12.68 6.66 4.94
N TYR A 258 11.56 7.26 5.34
CA TYR A 258 11.07 7.20 6.71
C TYR A 258 10.80 5.76 7.16
N LEU A 259 10.16 4.96 6.29
CA LEU A 259 9.90 3.53 6.53
C LEU A 259 11.22 2.75 6.69
N TYR A 260 12.17 2.95 5.78
CA TYR A 260 13.49 2.34 5.86
C TYR A 260 14.20 2.69 7.17
N GLY A 261 14.10 3.94 7.60
CA GLY A 261 14.74 4.47 8.81
C GLY A 261 14.13 4.01 10.14
N ILE A 262 13.07 3.20 10.13
CA ILE A 262 12.50 2.63 11.37
C ILE A 262 13.56 1.78 12.06
N GLN A 263 13.86 2.11 13.31
CA GLN A 263 14.81 1.35 14.12
C GLN A 263 14.13 0.18 14.83
N LEU A 264 14.77 -0.98 14.73
CA LEU A 264 14.38 -2.25 15.34
C LEU A 264 15.52 -2.73 16.22
N ASN A 265 15.19 -3.18 17.43
CA ASN A 265 16.20 -3.71 18.36
C ASN A 265 16.51 -5.16 17.99
N LYS A 266 17.74 -5.44 17.55
CA LYS A 266 18.27 -6.81 17.44
C LYS A 266 19.49 -6.94 18.35
N ASN A 267 19.41 -7.76 19.38
CA ASN A 267 20.55 -8.11 20.23
C ASN A 267 21.36 -6.92 20.80
N LYS A 268 20.68 -5.80 21.10
CA LYS A 268 21.24 -4.51 21.60
C LYS A 268 21.88 -3.60 20.54
N ASP A 269 21.93 -4.01 19.28
CA ASP A 269 22.31 -3.14 18.17
C ASP A 269 21.06 -2.49 17.55
N GLU A 270 21.16 -1.20 17.23
CA GLU A 270 20.14 -0.47 16.48
C GLU A 270 20.24 -0.86 14.99
N CYS A 271 19.30 -1.65 14.51
CA CYS A 271 19.21 -2.03 13.10
C CYS A 271 18.01 -1.33 12.45
N TYR A 272 18.16 -0.90 11.20
CA TYR A 272 17.08 -0.28 10.45
C TYR A 272 16.16 -1.31 9.79
N LEU A 273 14.87 -0.99 9.59
CA LEU A 273 13.89 -1.89 8.98
C LEU A 273 14.33 -2.40 7.60
N PHE A 274 14.95 -1.55 6.78
CA PHE A 274 15.42 -1.99 5.47
C PHE A 274 16.46 -3.13 5.56
N GLU A 275 17.23 -3.22 6.65
CA GLU A 275 18.19 -4.31 6.83
C GLU A 275 17.51 -5.66 7.03
N PHE A 276 16.38 -5.67 7.76
CA PHE A 276 15.53 -6.85 7.87
C PHE A 276 14.88 -7.17 6.53
N LEU A 277 14.44 -6.16 5.77
CA LEU A 277 13.91 -6.37 4.42
C LEU A 277 14.96 -6.95 3.47
N ILE A 278 16.24 -6.58 3.60
CA ILE A 278 17.35 -7.20 2.86
C ILE A 278 17.45 -8.68 3.22
N ASP A 279 17.44 -9.04 4.51
CA ASP A 279 17.52 -10.43 4.95
C ASP A 279 16.34 -11.26 4.42
N ILE A 280 15.12 -10.71 4.49
CA ILE A 280 13.89 -11.33 3.96
C ILE A 280 13.98 -11.48 2.42
N TYR A 281 14.49 -10.47 1.73
CA TYR A 281 14.71 -10.49 0.28
C TYR A 281 15.86 -11.43 -0.14
N ALA A 282 16.83 -11.70 0.73
CA ALA A 282 17.92 -12.63 0.44
C ALA A 282 17.59 -14.10 0.77
N ALA A 283 16.65 -14.33 1.70
CA ALA A 283 16.31 -15.67 2.17
C ALA A 283 15.79 -16.59 1.06
N SER A 284 16.13 -17.88 1.14
CA SER A 284 15.65 -18.94 0.25
C SER A 284 14.84 -20.01 1.00
N THR A 285 14.72 -19.90 2.32
CA THR A 285 14.05 -20.86 3.19
C THR A 285 13.39 -20.16 4.40
N TYR A 286 12.56 -20.89 5.16
CA TYR A 286 11.88 -20.42 6.38
C TYR A 286 12.78 -20.26 7.62
N GLY A 287 14.00 -19.76 7.43
CA GLY A 287 15.01 -19.55 8.48
C GLY A 287 15.14 -18.10 8.97
N ILE A 288 14.10 -17.28 8.82
CA ILE A 288 14.11 -15.83 9.12
C ILE A 288 13.17 -15.46 10.27
N ASP A 289 12.98 -16.38 11.21
CA ASP A 289 12.05 -16.21 12.34
C ASP A 289 12.43 -15.02 13.23
N GLU A 290 13.72 -14.81 13.49
CA GLU A 290 14.19 -13.68 14.29
C GLU A 290 13.80 -12.34 13.65
N GLN A 291 13.94 -12.23 12.32
CA GLN A 291 13.60 -11.03 11.59
C GLN A 291 12.09 -10.76 11.66
N MET A 292 11.27 -11.79 11.43
CA MET A 292 9.82 -11.68 11.49
C MET A 292 9.33 -11.34 12.90
N GLN A 293 9.93 -11.95 13.93
CA GLN A 293 9.63 -11.68 15.33
C GLN A 293 9.99 -10.24 15.73
N ALA A 294 11.15 -9.75 15.30
CA ALA A 294 11.59 -8.38 15.58
C ALA A 294 10.61 -7.35 14.98
N ILE A 295 10.19 -7.58 13.73
CA ILE A 295 9.20 -6.73 13.06
C ILE A 295 7.85 -6.81 13.78
N ALA A 296 7.37 -8.01 14.14
CA ALA A 296 6.11 -8.20 14.84
C ALA A 296 6.09 -7.46 16.20
N ASN A 297 7.16 -7.63 16.98
CA ASN A 297 7.32 -6.98 18.29
C ASN A 297 7.33 -5.46 18.16
N TRP A 298 8.00 -4.94 17.14
CA TRP A 298 8.01 -3.50 16.89
C TRP A 298 6.64 -2.99 16.45
N LEU A 299 5.94 -3.68 15.54
CA LEU A 299 4.59 -3.30 15.12
C LEU A 299 3.64 -3.23 16.32
N TYR A 300 3.67 -4.22 17.20
CA TYR A 300 2.85 -4.23 18.42
C TYR A 300 3.20 -3.08 19.38
N ARG A 301 4.49 -2.78 19.55
CA ARG A 301 4.94 -1.62 20.37
C ARG A 301 4.53 -0.29 19.76
N TYR A 302 4.56 -0.18 18.42
CA TYR A 302 4.13 1.00 17.70
C TYR A 302 2.62 1.23 17.87
N ASN A 303 1.82 0.19 17.68
CA ASN A 303 0.39 0.23 17.98
C ASN A 303 -0.13 -1.19 18.35
N PRO A 304 -0.77 -1.37 19.53
CA PRO A 304 -1.29 -2.67 19.99
C PRO A 304 -2.30 -3.33 19.05
N ILE A 305 -2.89 -2.61 18.09
CA ILE A 305 -3.76 -3.19 17.07
C ILE A 305 -3.06 -4.27 16.23
N PHE A 306 -1.73 -4.19 16.11
CA PHE A 306 -0.90 -5.16 15.40
C PHE A 306 -0.61 -6.43 16.22
N VAL A 307 -1.60 -6.94 16.97
CA VAL A 307 -1.47 -8.20 17.71
C VAL A 307 -1.40 -9.40 16.75
N MET A 308 -0.47 -10.31 17.01
CA MET A 308 -0.23 -11.51 16.19
C MET A 308 -0.60 -12.79 16.94
N PRO A 309 -1.72 -13.44 16.61
CA PRO A 309 -2.15 -14.66 17.30
C PRO A 309 -1.17 -15.83 17.17
N ALA A 310 -0.42 -15.91 16.07
CA ALA A 310 0.46 -17.03 15.75
C ALA A 310 1.78 -17.05 16.54
N ILE A 311 2.17 -15.94 17.16
CA ILE A 311 3.47 -15.77 17.84
C ILE A 311 3.38 -16.13 19.33
N GLU A 312 2.19 -16.17 19.91
CA GLU A 312 1.95 -16.49 21.34
C GLU A 312 2.24 -17.95 21.72
N GLN A 313 2.60 -18.83 20.76
CA GLN A 313 2.87 -20.25 21.03
C GLN A 313 4.35 -20.60 21.29
N SER A 314 5.26 -19.62 21.39
CA SER A 314 6.64 -19.87 21.88
C SER A 314 6.74 -19.60 23.39
N PRO A 315 7.09 -20.60 24.23
CA PRO A 315 7.01 -20.49 25.68
C PRO A 315 8.25 -19.81 26.25
N SER A 316 8.22 -18.50 26.37
CA SER A 316 9.14 -17.77 27.24
C SER A 316 8.64 -16.37 27.56
N GLN A 317 7.44 -16.30 28.16
CA GLN A 317 7.06 -15.28 29.14
C GLN A 317 5.76 -15.70 29.84
N SER A 318 5.89 -16.45 30.94
CA SER A 318 4.91 -16.42 32.04
C SER A 318 4.84 -14.97 32.55
N SER A 319 3.72 -14.34 32.83
CA SER A 319 2.51 -14.82 33.47
C SER A 319 1.40 -13.75 33.34
N ALA A 320 0.29 -14.11 32.71
CA ALA A 320 -1.08 -13.62 32.91
C ALA A 320 -1.88 -13.97 31.64
N ASP A 321 -2.92 -14.79 31.78
CA ASP A 321 -3.80 -15.26 30.69
C ASP A 321 -4.18 -14.15 29.66
N PRO A 322 -3.71 -14.22 28.40
CA PRO A 322 -4.15 -13.32 27.33
C PRO A 322 -5.26 -13.91 26.44
N ILE A 323 -5.68 -15.16 26.67
CA ILE A 323 -6.59 -15.89 25.76
C ILE A 323 -8.04 -15.36 25.82
N ALA A 324 -8.38 -14.51 26.79
CA ALA A 324 -9.63 -13.74 26.81
C ALA A 324 -9.53 -12.33 26.17
N GLN A 325 -8.36 -11.92 25.68
CA GLN A 325 -8.10 -10.55 25.22
C GLN A 325 -7.91 -10.38 23.70
N ALA A 326 -7.43 -11.38 22.96
CA ALA A 326 -7.12 -11.23 21.53
C ALA A 326 -8.36 -11.14 20.61
N THR A 327 -9.49 -11.75 20.97
CA THR A 327 -10.81 -11.50 20.32
C THR A 327 -11.53 -10.27 20.89
N SER A 328 -10.93 -9.62 21.89
CA SER A 328 -11.46 -8.44 22.56
C SER A 328 -10.77 -7.13 22.11
N GLY A 329 -9.91 -7.17 21.07
CA GLY A 329 -9.23 -5.98 20.53
C GLY A 329 -10.16 -4.90 19.95
N TRP A 330 -11.46 -5.17 19.84
CA TRP A 330 -12.51 -4.17 19.59
C TRP A 330 -13.22 -3.71 20.87
N ARG A 331 -12.64 -3.94 22.06
CA ARG A 331 -13.08 -3.28 23.29
C ARG A 331 -12.69 -1.81 23.17
N ILE A 332 -13.58 -1.03 22.59
CA ILE A 332 -13.83 0.34 23.06
C ILE A 332 -13.74 0.25 24.58
N MET A 333 -12.75 0.95 25.14
CA MET A 333 -12.45 0.93 26.56
C MET A 333 -13.77 0.95 27.35
N LYS A 334 -14.07 -0.10 28.11
CA LYS A 334 -15.13 -0.06 29.14
C LYS A 334 -14.65 0.85 30.27
N LYS A 335 -14.51 2.14 29.98
CA LYS A 335 -14.67 3.20 30.97
C LYS A 335 -16.12 3.15 31.46
N PRO A 336 -16.43 3.65 32.67
CA PRO A 336 -17.82 3.80 33.12
C PRO A 336 -18.64 4.43 31.99
N ARG A 337 -19.78 3.81 31.63
CA ARG A 337 -20.58 4.16 30.45
C ARG A 337 -20.94 5.64 30.49
N SER A 338 -20.22 6.47 29.74
CA SER A 338 -20.56 7.87 29.61
C SER A 338 -21.90 8.01 28.89
N LEU A 339 -22.55 9.17 29.06
CA LEU A 339 -23.78 9.51 28.35
C LEU A 339 -23.61 9.35 26.82
N GLU A 340 -22.41 9.70 26.33
CA GLU A 340 -22.04 9.64 24.93
C GLU A 340 -21.97 8.20 24.39
N THR A 341 -21.38 7.27 25.14
CA THR A 341 -21.34 5.85 24.76
C THR A 341 -22.74 5.27 24.63
N GLN A 342 -23.66 5.62 25.54
CA GLN A 342 -25.04 5.12 25.47
C GLN A 342 -25.78 5.66 24.25
N ILE A 343 -25.56 6.92 23.87
CA ILE A 343 -26.14 7.50 22.65
C ILE A 343 -25.61 6.79 21.41
N ILE A 344 -24.31 6.47 21.37
CA ILE A 344 -23.70 5.70 20.28
C ILE A 344 -24.33 4.30 20.20
N ASP A 345 -24.55 3.62 21.33
CA ASP A 345 -25.20 2.31 21.34
C ASP A 345 -26.60 2.34 20.70
N VAL A 346 -27.39 3.39 20.97
CA VAL A 346 -28.72 3.55 20.33
C VAL A 346 -28.58 3.73 18.82
N LYS A 347 -27.61 4.53 18.38
CA LYS A 347 -27.37 4.77 16.95
C LYS A 347 -26.90 3.51 16.24
N LEU A 348 -25.99 2.74 16.86
CA LEU A 348 -25.55 1.43 16.36
C LEU A 348 -26.72 0.45 16.24
N LEU A 349 -27.62 0.42 17.22
CA LEU A 349 -28.82 -0.40 17.17
C LEU A 349 -29.67 -0.05 15.95
N LEU A 350 -29.93 1.23 15.70
CA LEU A 350 -30.73 1.68 14.56
C LEU A 350 -30.06 1.39 13.21
N ILE A 351 -28.75 1.61 13.10
CA ILE A 351 -27.98 1.25 11.90
C ILE A 351 -28.04 -0.27 11.65
N SER A 352 -27.94 -1.08 12.71
CA SER A 352 -28.00 -2.54 12.57
C SER A 352 -29.35 -3.02 12.01
N LEU A 353 -30.45 -2.31 12.31
CA LEU A 353 -31.76 -2.59 11.73
C LEU A 353 -31.85 -2.16 10.26
N LEU A 354 -31.20 -1.06 9.87
CA LEU A 354 -31.20 -0.57 8.48
C LEU A 354 -30.27 -1.36 7.54
N VAL A 355 -29.26 -2.04 8.05
CA VAL A 355 -28.25 -2.77 7.24
C VAL A 355 -28.37 -4.29 7.36
N GLY A 356 -28.99 -4.78 8.45
CA GLY A 356 -29.15 -6.20 8.72
C GLY A 356 -29.96 -6.92 7.65
N GLU A 357 -29.51 -8.12 7.27
CA GLU A 357 -30.29 -9.05 6.45
C GLU A 357 -31.10 -9.94 7.38
N PHE A 358 -32.40 -9.65 7.48
CA PHE A 358 -33.33 -10.42 8.28
C PHE A 358 -34.15 -11.33 7.38
N GLU A 359 -34.15 -12.61 7.70
CA GLU A 359 -35.13 -13.53 7.13
C GLU A 359 -36.49 -13.16 7.76
N THR A 360 -37.49 -12.92 6.91
CA THR A 360 -38.82 -12.50 7.36
C THR A 360 -39.89 -13.30 6.65
N SER A 361 -40.97 -13.64 7.37
CA SER A 361 -42.17 -14.20 6.74
C SER A 361 -42.88 -13.12 5.92
N PRO A 362 -43.47 -13.46 4.76
CA PRO A 362 -44.18 -12.49 3.91
C PRO A 362 -45.33 -11.74 4.62
N PHE A 363 -45.84 -12.28 5.73
CA PHE A 363 -46.91 -11.64 6.53
C PHE A 363 -46.43 -10.96 7.82
N GLY A 364 -45.13 -11.03 8.13
CA GLY A 364 -44.56 -10.52 9.38
C GLY A 364 -43.43 -9.49 9.20
N SER A 365 -43.18 -9.05 7.96
CA SER A 365 -42.18 -8.04 7.64
C SER A 365 -42.78 -6.64 7.58
N SER A 366 -42.07 -5.66 8.14
CA SER A 366 -42.38 -4.24 8.01
C SER A 366 -41.19 -3.52 7.38
N SER A 367 -41.46 -2.53 6.54
CA SER A 367 -40.41 -1.68 5.97
C SER A 367 -40.08 -0.53 6.93
N ILE A 368 -38.80 -0.25 7.10
CA ILE A 368 -38.29 0.93 7.79
C ILE A 368 -37.49 1.79 6.83
N HIS A 369 -37.50 3.10 7.06
CA HIS A 369 -36.94 4.09 6.14
C HIS A 369 -36.13 5.13 6.91
N PHE A 370 -35.00 5.54 6.34
CA PHE A 370 -34.23 6.68 6.79
C PHE A 370 -33.61 7.37 5.57
N TRP A 371 -34.01 8.62 5.36
CA TRP A 371 -33.56 9.44 4.22
C TRP A 371 -33.76 8.68 2.90
N ASP A 372 -32.69 8.33 2.18
CA ASP A 372 -32.71 7.60 0.91
C ASP A 372 -32.54 6.06 1.07
N THR A 373 -32.48 5.55 2.29
CA THR A 373 -32.28 4.12 2.59
C THR A 373 -33.56 3.48 3.16
N SER A 374 -33.83 2.24 2.78
CA SER A 374 -34.90 1.43 3.37
C SER A 374 -34.42 -0.01 3.62
N ASN A 375 -35.05 -0.67 4.60
CA ASN A 375 -34.83 -2.09 4.84
C ASN A 375 -36.13 -2.78 5.25
N LYS A 376 -36.25 -4.08 4.96
CA LYS A 376 -37.32 -4.93 5.47
C LYS A 376 -36.86 -5.62 6.74
N VAL A 377 -37.60 -5.41 7.83
CA VAL A 377 -37.29 -5.96 9.16
C VAL A 377 -38.49 -6.71 9.72
N PHE A 378 -38.26 -7.55 10.71
CA PHE A 378 -39.34 -8.18 11.48
C PHE A 378 -40.13 -7.13 12.28
N SER A 379 -41.41 -7.39 12.55
CA SER A 379 -42.34 -6.45 13.20
C SER A 379 -41.77 -5.77 14.46
N ASN A 380 -41.22 -6.53 15.40
CA ASN A 380 -40.62 -5.98 16.61
C ASN A 380 -39.45 -5.01 16.31
N GLY A 381 -38.67 -5.29 15.27
CA GLY A 381 -37.57 -4.44 14.80
C GLY A 381 -38.08 -3.11 14.26
N ALA A 382 -39.17 -3.13 13.48
CA ALA A 382 -39.82 -1.91 13.01
C ALA A 382 -40.38 -1.08 14.18
N ASP A 383 -40.98 -1.73 15.18
CA ASP A 383 -41.46 -1.01 16.36
C ASP A 383 -40.34 -0.39 17.19
N ILE A 384 -39.17 -1.04 17.28
CA ILE A 384 -37.97 -0.48 17.90
C ILE A 384 -37.52 0.76 17.14
N PHE A 385 -37.42 0.64 15.81
CA PHE A 385 -36.98 1.72 14.94
C PHE A 385 -37.90 2.95 15.03
N ASN A 386 -39.21 2.75 14.84
CA ASN A 386 -40.21 3.81 14.85
C ASN A 386 -40.31 4.52 16.20
N HIS A 387 -40.00 3.82 17.30
CA HIS A 387 -40.00 4.40 18.64
C HIS A 387 -38.77 5.27 18.93
N LEU A 388 -37.60 4.89 18.39
CA LEU A 388 -36.31 5.51 18.72
C LEU A 388 -35.88 6.57 17.69
N MET A 389 -36.08 6.33 16.40
CA MET A 389 -35.60 7.19 15.31
C MET A 389 -36.07 8.65 15.42
N PRO A 390 -37.34 8.97 15.76
CA PRO A 390 -37.77 10.37 15.91
C PRO A 390 -36.98 11.15 16.98
N ASN A 391 -36.51 10.46 18.03
CA ASN A 391 -35.71 11.09 19.09
C ASN A 391 -34.26 11.34 18.64
N VAL A 392 -33.72 10.52 17.71
CA VAL A 392 -32.44 10.78 17.04
C VAL A 392 -32.56 11.98 16.10
N LEU A 393 -33.60 12.06 15.29
CA LEU A 393 -33.83 13.17 14.36
C LEU A 393 -34.02 14.51 15.08
N SER A 394 -34.72 14.52 16.22
CA SER A 394 -34.94 15.71 17.05
C SER A 394 -33.77 16.05 17.99
N ASN A 395 -32.71 15.23 18.03
CA ASN A 395 -31.56 15.36 18.93
C ASN A 395 -31.95 15.46 20.43
N ASN A 396 -33.04 14.80 20.85
CA ASN A 396 -33.52 14.80 22.23
C ASN A 396 -32.88 13.65 23.03
N THR A 397 -31.67 13.88 23.54
CA THR A 397 -30.83 12.86 24.20
C THR A 397 -31.46 12.25 25.45
N ASN A 398 -32.10 13.04 26.31
CA ASN A 398 -32.72 12.56 27.54
C ASN A 398 -33.90 11.62 27.26
N LYS A 399 -34.77 11.99 26.31
CA LYS A 399 -35.91 11.14 25.91
C LYS A 399 -35.45 9.90 25.16
N LEU A 400 -34.41 10.03 24.32
CA LEU A 400 -33.79 8.91 23.60
C LEU A 400 -33.28 7.84 24.56
N LEU A 401 -32.56 8.22 25.62
CA LEU A 401 -31.96 7.27 26.57
C LEU A 401 -33.00 6.58 27.47
N SER A 402 -34.03 7.32 27.89
CA SER A 402 -35.16 6.74 28.63
C SER A 402 -35.89 5.69 27.77
N ASN A 403 -36.20 6.04 26.52
CA ASN A 403 -36.84 5.14 25.57
C ASN A 403 -35.95 3.94 25.21
N TYR A 404 -34.64 4.15 25.06
CA TYR A 404 -33.68 3.08 24.78
C TYR A 404 -33.60 2.07 25.93
N SER A 405 -33.53 2.55 27.18
CA SER A 405 -33.55 1.69 28.36
C SER A 405 -34.84 0.89 28.46
N ALA A 406 -35.98 1.51 28.14
CA ALA A 406 -37.27 0.82 28.08
C ALA A 406 -37.32 -0.23 26.97
N VAL A 407 -36.75 0.05 25.79
CA VAL A 407 -36.65 -0.90 24.67
C VAL A 407 -35.78 -2.10 25.04
N LEU A 408 -34.59 -1.88 25.61
CA LEU A 408 -33.72 -2.97 26.03
C LEU A 408 -34.41 -3.88 27.06
N ASN A 409 -34.99 -3.30 28.11
CA ASN A 409 -35.60 -4.07 29.19
C ASN A 409 -36.92 -4.75 28.78
N ASN A 410 -37.76 -4.09 27.98
CA ASN A 410 -39.10 -4.61 27.67
C ASN A 410 -39.19 -5.37 26.35
N LYS A 411 -38.32 -5.10 25.37
CA LYS A 411 -38.38 -5.72 24.04
C LYS A 411 -37.21 -6.64 23.72
N VAL A 412 -36.01 -6.39 24.27
CA VAL A 412 -34.84 -7.25 24.00
C VAL A 412 -34.68 -8.33 25.06
N VAL A 413 -34.62 -7.95 26.34
CA VAL A 413 -34.40 -8.89 27.45
C VAL A 413 -35.61 -9.80 27.70
N LYS A 414 -36.84 -9.27 27.60
CA LYS A 414 -38.06 -10.10 27.75
C LYS A 414 -38.18 -11.12 26.63
N HIS A 415 -37.86 -10.73 25.39
CA HIS A 415 -37.96 -11.59 24.21
C HIS A 415 -37.06 -12.83 24.29
N GLN A 416 -35.86 -12.70 24.87
CA GLN A 416 -35.02 -13.87 25.15
C GLN A 416 -35.54 -14.76 26.29
N LYS A 417 -36.11 -14.15 27.34
CA LYS A 417 -36.60 -14.89 28.53
C LYS A 417 -37.95 -15.58 28.32
N SER A 418 -38.78 -15.11 27.39
CA SER A 418 -40.15 -15.59 27.16
C SER A 418 -40.27 -16.75 26.16
N CYS A 419 -39.20 -17.50 25.89
CA CYS A 419 -39.19 -18.58 24.90
C CYS A 419 -40.17 -19.70 25.27
N SER A 420 -41.40 -19.64 24.75
CA SER A 420 -42.28 -20.82 24.65
C SER A 420 -41.75 -21.75 23.56
N VAL A 421 -41.95 -23.05 23.73
CA VAL A 421 -41.43 -24.11 22.83
C VAL A 421 -41.90 -23.93 21.37
N TYR A 422 -43.05 -23.31 21.15
CA TYR A 422 -43.60 -23.00 19.82
C TYR A 422 -42.96 -21.79 19.13
N TYR A 423 -42.42 -20.84 19.90
CA TYR A 423 -41.77 -19.63 19.36
C TYR A 423 -40.36 -19.92 18.85
N TRP A 424 -39.69 -20.92 19.45
CA TRP A 424 -38.33 -21.35 19.08
C TRP A 424 -38.26 -21.95 17.66
N LEU A 425 -39.35 -22.58 17.18
CA LEU A 425 -39.47 -23.23 15.87
C LEU A 425 -39.70 -22.25 14.71
N THR A 426 -40.15 -21.02 14.97
CA THR A 426 -40.55 -20.04 13.94
C THR A 426 -39.57 -18.87 13.80
N GLU A 427 -38.57 -18.76 14.65
CA GLU A 427 -37.60 -17.68 14.61
C GLU A 427 -36.38 -18.01 13.76
N TYR A 428 -36.18 -17.18 12.76
CA TYR A 428 -35.02 -17.15 11.89
C TYR A 428 -33.71 -16.92 12.64
N GLN A 429 -32.64 -17.59 12.16
CA GLN A 429 -31.34 -17.59 12.84
C GLN A 429 -30.69 -16.20 12.84
N SER A 430 -30.92 -15.42 11.77
CA SER A 430 -30.47 -14.04 11.63
C SER A 430 -31.01 -13.13 12.75
N THR A 431 -32.31 -13.23 13.06
CA THR A 431 -32.95 -12.47 14.14
C THR A 431 -32.45 -12.88 15.53
N LYS A 432 -32.28 -14.18 15.79
CA LYS A 432 -31.72 -14.68 17.06
C LYS A 432 -30.31 -14.17 17.29
N GLN A 433 -29.46 -14.24 16.27
CA GLN A 433 -28.09 -13.73 16.32
C GLN A 433 -28.06 -12.23 16.59
N TRP A 434 -28.95 -11.47 15.94
CA TRP A 434 -29.06 -10.03 16.16
C TRP A 434 -29.42 -9.69 17.61
N TYR A 435 -30.47 -10.30 18.17
CA TYR A 435 -30.87 -10.06 19.57
C TYR A 435 -29.75 -10.39 20.56
N LYS A 436 -29.00 -11.47 20.33
CA LYS A 436 -27.84 -11.84 21.13
C LYS A 436 -26.75 -10.78 21.08
N CYS A 437 -26.41 -10.27 19.89
CA CYS A 437 -25.43 -9.21 19.73
C CYS A 437 -25.86 -7.89 20.39
N VAL A 438 -27.15 -7.53 20.29
CA VAL A 438 -27.70 -6.33 20.94
C VAL A 438 -27.58 -6.42 22.46
N GLU A 439 -28.00 -7.54 23.05
CA GLU A 439 -27.94 -7.73 24.50
C GLU A 439 -26.50 -7.72 25.04
N GLN A 440 -25.58 -8.35 24.30
CA GLN A 440 -24.17 -8.44 24.68
C GLN A 440 -23.39 -7.14 24.41
N GLY A 441 -23.99 -6.19 23.68
CA GLY A 441 -23.31 -4.97 23.23
C GLY A 441 -22.21 -5.24 22.20
N GLU A 442 -22.39 -6.27 21.39
CA GLU A 442 -21.41 -6.79 20.42
C GLU A 442 -21.89 -6.63 18.97
N LEU A 443 -22.51 -5.48 18.66
CA LEU A 443 -22.97 -5.15 17.30
C LEU A 443 -21.81 -5.05 16.30
N ASN A 444 -20.59 -4.84 16.77
CA ASN A 444 -19.36 -4.94 15.95
C ASN A 444 -19.17 -6.33 15.32
N LYS A 445 -19.65 -7.42 15.96
CA LYS A 445 -19.65 -8.77 15.36
C LYS A 445 -20.55 -8.87 14.12
N LEU A 446 -21.52 -7.97 14.00
CA LEU A 446 -22.37 -7.82 12.81
C LEU A 446 -21.78 -6.83 11.79
N GLY A 447 -20.54 -6.35 12.01
CA GLY A 447 -19.90 -5.38 11.15
C GLY A 447 -20.39 -3.94 11.32
N ILE A 448 -21.08 -3.64 12.42
CA ILE A 448 -21.65 -2.31 12.69
C ILE A 448 -20.71 -1.54 13.61
N TYR A 449 -20.26 -0.38 13.14
CA TYR A 449 -19.32 0.50 13.83
C TYR A 449 -19.80 1.94 13.79
N TRP A 450 -19.30 2.76 14.71
CA TRP A 450 -19.55 4.19 14.75
C TRP A 450 -18.22 4.93 14.79
N PHE A 451 -17.98 5.78 13.80
CA PHE A 451 -16.79 6.62 13.69
C PHE A 451 -17.19 8.07 13.37
N ASP A 452 -16.34 9.01 13.77
CA ASP A 452 -16.42 10.39 13.30
C ASP A 452 -16.24 10.40 11.78
N PRO A 453 -17.16 10.99 10.99
CA PRO A 453 -17.03 11.02 9.53
C PRO A 453 -15.74 11.67 9.03
N GLU A 454 -15.22 12.65 9.78
CA GLU A 454 -13.97 13.33 9.47
C GLU A 454 -12.78 12.37 9.56
N LEU A 455 -12.81 11.44 10.53
CA LEU A 455 -11.81 10.38 10.66
C LEU A 455 -11.92 9.39 9.50
N LEU A 456 -13.14 8.97 9.14
CA LEU A 456 -13.38 8.09 8.00
C LEU A 456 -12.82 8.70 6.71
N MET A 457 -13.13 9.97 6.45
CA MET A 457 -12.61 10.70 5.30
C MET A 457 -11.08 10.76 5.31
N HIS A 458 -10.49 11.12 6.45
CA HIS A 458 -9.05 11.29 6.59
C HIS A 458 -8.27 9.99 6.38
N ALA A 459 -8.73 8.89 6.98
CA ALA A 459 -8.08 7.59 6.89
C ALA A 459 -8.19 7.02 5.46
N LEU A 460 -9.38 7.08 4.87
CA LEU A 460 -9.67 6.43 3.60
C LEU A 460 -9.14 7.19 2.39
N VAL A 461 -9.15 8.54 2.40
CA VAL A 461 -8.58 9.34 1.28
C VAL A 461 -7.06 9.13 1.15
N LYS A 462 -6.40 8.83 2.27
CA LYS A 462 -4.96 8.54 2.34
C LYS A 462 -4.64 7.07 2.08
N SER A 463 -5.65 6.22 1.90
CA SER A 463 -5.45 4.81 1.61
C SER A 463 -4.88 4.65 0.21
N ALA A 464 -3.62 4.26 0.12
CA ALA A 464 -3.03 3.72 -1.10
C ALA A 464 -3.53 2.28 -1.30
N ALA A 465 -4.82 2.10 -1.60
CA ALA A 465 -5.36 0.78 -1.91
C ALA A 465 -4.73 0.28 -3.22
N HIS A 466 -3.82 -0.70 -3.09
CA HIS A 466 -3.16 -1.39 -4.21
C HIS A 466 -4.10 -2.32 -4.97
N ASP A 467 -5.24 -2.67 -4.36
CA ASP A 467 -6.34 -3.37 -4.99
C ASP A 467 -7.30 -2.36 -5.64
N SER A 468 -7.38 -2.39 -6.97
CA SER A 468 -8.31 -1.56 -7.73
C SER A 468 -9.77 -1.78 -7.33
N ALA A 469 -10.15 -2.99 -6.90
CA ALA A 469 -11.51 -3.31 -6.49
C ALA A 469 -11.85 -2.61 -5.16
N LEU A 470 -11.02 -2.78 -4.13
CA LEU A 470 -11.20 -2.10 -2.84
C LEU A 470 -11.12 -0.57 -3.01
N LYS A 471 -10.20 -0.07 -3.84
CA LYS A 471 -10.11 1.37 -4.15
C LYS A 471 -11.41 1.90 -4.73
N GLY A 472 -12.02 1.19 -5.69
CA GLY A 472 -13.31 1.56 -6.25
C GLY A 472 -14.44 1.60 -5.21
N LYS A 473 -14.47 0.63 -4.29
CA LYS A 473 -15.43 0.61 -3.16
C LYS A 473 -15.22 1.80 -2.22
N ILE A 474 -13.96 2.14 -1.90
CA ILE A 474 -13.60 3.30 -1.08
C ILE A 474 -14.01 4.60 -1.77
N ASP A 475 -13.65 4.80 -3.03
CA ASP A 475 -14.00 6.00 -3.79
C ASP A 475 -15.52 6.21 -3.82
N PHE A 476 -16.31 5.15 -4.03
CA PHE A 476 -17.78 5.23 -4.00
C PHE A 476 -18.32 5.66 -2.63
N PHE A 477 -17.76 5.13 -1.55
CA PHE A 477 -18.12 5.55 -0.19
C PHE A 477 -17.76 7.01 0.06
N LEU A 478 -16.56 7.44 -0.34
CA LEU A 478 -16.10 8.83 -0.18
C LEU A 478 -16.93 9.81 -1.02
N ASP A 479 -17.31 9.44 -2.25
CA ASP A 479 -18.23 10.21 -3.09
C ASP A 479 -19.58 10.39 -2.37
N ALA A 480 -20.13 9.32 -1.77
CA ALA A 480 -21.38 9.38 -1.02
C ALA A 480 -21.26 10.20 0.28
N LEU A 481 -20.11 10.15 0.96
CA LEU A 481 -19.81 10.97 2.14
C LEU A 481 -19.78 12.45 1.78
N VAL A 482 -19.03 12.83 0.74
CA VAL A 482 -18.95 14.21 0.23
C VAL A 482 -20.33 14.70 -0.18
N HIS A 483 -21.08 13.88 -0.92
CA HIS A 483 -22.47 14.20 -1.32
C HIS A 483 -23.38 14.42 -0.10
N THR A 484 -23.21 13.66 0.98
CA THR A 484 -23.95 13.86 2.25
C THR A 484 -23.63 15.21 2.88
N TYR A 485 -22.35 15.56 2.98
CA TYR A 485 -21.89 16.80 3.60
C TYR A 485 -22.14 18.05 2.73
N ALA A 486 -22.45 17.87 1.45
CA ALA A 486 -22.92 18.94 0.58
C ALA A 486 -24.38 19.33 0.85
N GLN A 487 -25.15 18.50 1.57
CA GLN A 487 -26.54 18.80 1.91
C GLN A 487 -26.64 19.80 3.05
N LYS A 488 -27.69 20.63 3.04
CA LYS A 488 -27.99 21.60 4.11
C LYS A 488 -28.78 20.96 5.24
N GLU A 489 -28.25 19.89 5.81
CA GLU A 489 -28.87 19.13 6.90
C GLU A 489 -28.14 19.32 8.24
N LYS A 490 -28.77 18.89 9.34
CA LYS A 490 -28.16 18.96 10.68
C LYS A 490 -27.04 17.93 10.83
N ASP A 491 -25.95 18.30 11.52
CA ASP A 491 -24.76 17.47 11.70
C ASP A 491 -25.05 16.05 12.21
N HIS A 492 -25.97 15.89 13.17
CA HIS A 492 -26.28 14.56 13.72
C HIS A 492 -27.00 13.65 12.71
N ILE A 493 -27.74 14.21 11.75
CA ILE A 493 -28.39 13.48 10.66
C ILE A 493 -27.34 13.07 9.63
N ILE A 494 -26.45 14.01 9.26
CA ILE A 494 -25.31 13.75 8.36
C ILE A 494 -24.43 12.63 8.93
N GLN A 495 -24.02 12.74 10.20
CA GLN A 495 -23.20 11.72 10.86
C GLN A 495 -23.87 10.35 10.89
N PHE A 496 -25.19 10.30 11.13
CA PHE A 496 -25.94 9.04 11.10
C PHE A 496 -25.95 8.42 9.70
N ARG A 497 -26.24 9.22 8.66
CA ARG A 497 -26.21 8.72 7.27
C ARG A 497 -24.82 8.24 6.87
N VAL A 498 -23.76 8.97 7.20
CA VAL A 498 -22.40 8.55 6.83
C VAL A 498 -22.03 7.22 7.50
N ASN A 499 -22.36 7.04 8.79
CA ASN A 499 -22.11 5.76 9.46
C ASN A 499 -22.99 4.61 8.92
N LEU A 500 -24.22 4.91 8.49
CA LEU A 500 -25.07 3.95 7.77
C LEU A 500 -24.43 3.51 6.45
N LEU A 501 -23.97 4.46 5.63
CA LEU A 501 -23.26 4.19 4.38
C LEU A 501 -21.96 3.43 4.62
N PHE A 502 -21.25 3.74 5.70
CA PHE A 502 -20.02 3.06 6.08
C PHE A 502 -20.28 1.59 6.44
N ALA A 503 -21.34 1.30 7.21
CA ALA A 503 -21.76 -0.06 7.51
C ALA A 503 -22.13 -0.85 6.23
N GLN A 504 -22.84 -0.22 5.29
CA GLN A 504 -23.14 -0.82 3.98
C GLN A 504 -21.86 -1.07 3.16
N PHE A 505 -20.89 -0.15 3.20
CA PHE A 505 -19.59 -0.31 2.57
C PHE A 505 -18.83 -1.51 3.15
N LEU A 506 -18.72 -1.63 4.48
CA LEU A 506 -18.02 -2.75 5.14
C LEU A 506 -18.66 -4.11 4.83
N LYS A 507 -19.97 -4.16 4.59
CA LYS A 507 -20.70 -5.37 4.20
C LYS A 507 -20.31 -5.85 2.80
N LYS A 508 -19.96 -4.93 1.89
CA LYS A 508 -19.46 -5.22 0.54
C LYS A 508 -17.96 -5.59 0.52
N CYS A 509 -17.27 -5.43 1.64
CA CYS A 509 -15.86 -5.79 1.77
C CYS A 509 -15.70 -7.25 2.21
N GLU A 510 -14.70 -7.91 1.63
CA GLU A 510 -14.23 -9.23 2.07
C GLU A 510 -13.72 -9.16 3.52
N PRO A 511 -13.68 -10.27 4.27
CA PRO A 511 -13.26 -10.26 5.67
C PRO A 511 -11.86 -9.64 5.91
N HIS A 512 -10.92 -9.89 5.00
CA HIS A 512 -9.56 -9.32 5.08
C HIS A 512 -9.54 -7.82 4.75
N GLU A 513 -10.27 -7.39 3.70
CA GLU A 513 -10.44 -5.96 3.36
C GLU A 513 -11.04 -5.20 4.54
N ARG A 514 -12.09 -5.76 5.17
CA ARG A 514 -12.76 -5.18 6.33
C ARG A 514 -11.79 -4.98 7.49
N LYS A 515 -10.98 -6.01 7.81
CA LYS A 515 -9.96 -5.92 8.86
C LYS A 515 -8.97 -4.78 8.57
N ASN A 516 -8.46 -4.70 7.34
CA ASN A 516 -7.49 -3.69 6.95
C ASN A 516 -8.05 -2.26 7.00
N VAL A 517 -9.28 -2.07 6.51
CA VAL A 517 -9.99 -0.78 6.59
C VAL A 517 -10.14 -0.33 8.03
N LEU A 518 -10.59 -1.22 8.91
CA LEU A 518 -10.81 -0.86 10.31
C LEU A 518 -9.48 -0.60 11.03
N MET A 519 -8.41 -1.37 10.72
CA MET A 519 -7.07 -1.09 11.23
C MET A 519 -6.56 0.28 10.76
N LEU A 520 -6.78 0.61 9.49
CA LEU A 520 -6.38 1.89 8.94
C LEU A 520 -7.07 3.05 9.66
N ILE A 521 -8.37 2.94 9.93
CA ILE A 521 -9.14 3.96 10.66
C ILE A 521 -8.58 4.15 12.08
N GLU A 522 -8.34 3.05 12.81
CA GLU A 522 -7.83 3.13 14.17
C GLU A 522 -6.42 3.73 14.23
N LEU A 523 -5.56 3.42 13.26
CA LEU A 523 -4.21 4.00 13.19
C LEU A 523 -4.21 5.52 12.95
N HIS A 524 -5.32 6.08 12.46
CA HIS A 524 -5.50 7.52 12.25
C HIS A 524 -6.29 8.22 13.38
N SER A 525 -6.85 7.47 14.35
CA SER A 525 -7.76 8.02 15.38
C SER A 525 -7.11 9.06 16.30
N GLY A 526 -5.78 9.03 16.43
CA GLY A 526 -5.00 9.99 17.22
C GLY A 526 -4.47 11.21 16.45
N MET A 527 -4.80 11.37 15.18
CA MET A 527 -4.33 12.49 14.35
C MET A 527 -5.30 13.68 14.38
N ASP A 528 -4.82 14.87 13.97
CA ASP A 528 -5.69 16.03 13.75
C ASP A 528 -6.44 15.92 12.41
N TYR A 529 -7.49 15.08 12.40
CA TYR A 529 -8.31 14.84 11.21
C TYR A 529 -9.43 15.87 11.03
N LYS A 530 -9.90 16.51 12.12
CA LYS A 530 -11.03 17.46 12.08
C LYS A 530 -10.66 18.75 11.35
N SER A 531 -9.49 19.32 11.63
CA SER A 531 -9.02 20.54 10.96
C SER A 531 -8.79 20.35 9.45
N ASN A 532 -8.49 19.12 9.03
CA ASN A 532 -8.19 18.76 7.65
C ASN A 532 -9.41 18.25 6.87
N PHE A 533 -10.60 18.19 7.48
CA PHE A 533 -11.76 17.52 6.87
C PHE A 533 -12.16 18.10 5.52
N LEU A 534 -12.38 19.41 5.45
CA LEU A 534 -12.77 20.09 4.21
C LEU A 534 -11.69 19.95 3.14
N LYS A 535 -10.42 20.10 3.53
CA LYS A 535 -9.27 19.92 2.63
C LYS A 535 -9.23 18.52 2.03
N ASN A 536 -9.49 17.49 2.85
CA ASN A 536 -9.57 16.11 2.38
C ASN A 536 -10.75 15.91 1.41
N CYS A 537 -11.92 16.50 1.68
CA CYS A 537 -13.08 16.44 0.78
C CYS A 537 -12.76 17.07 -0.59
N VAL A 538 -12.19 18.27 -0.57
CA VAL A 538 -11.77 19.00 -1.78
C VAL A 538 -10.71 18.21 -2.55
N PHE A 539 -9.71 17.67 -1.85
CA PHE A 539 -8.66 16.84 -2.45
C PHE A 539 -9.24 15.59 -3.13
N HIS A 540 -10.16 14.89 -2.47
CA HIS A 540 -10.84 13.73 -3.05
C HIS A 540 -11.60 14.09 -4.32
N VAL A 541 -12.42 15.14 -4.29
CA VAL A 541 -13.17 15.60 -5.46
C VAL A 541 -12.22 15.95 -6.62
N ILE A 542 -11.15 16.71 -6.37
CA ILE A 542 -10.14 17.04 -7.40
C ILE A 542 -9.48 15.78 -7.96
N HIS A 543 -9.13 14.82 -7.10
CA HIS A 543 -8.55 13.55 -7.52
C HIS A 543 -9.50 12.77 -8.43
N ARG A 544 -10.80 12.72 -8.10
CA ARG A 544 -11.84 12.11 -8.94
C ARG A 544 -12.02 12.84 -10.28
N LEU A 545 -11.74 14.14 -10.34
CA LEU A 545 -11.81 14.97 -11.55
C LEU A 545 -10.57 14.89 -12.46
N ASN A 546 -9.51 14.18 -12.05
CA ASN A 546 -8.28 14.09 -12.83
C ASN A 546 -8.45 13.17 -14.08
N PRO A 547 -8.07 13.61 -15.30
CA PRO A 547 -8.26 12.87 -16.55
C PRO A 547 -7.79 11.41 -16.56
N ASN A 548 -6.76 11.06 -15.76
CA ASN A 548 -6.24 9.69 -15.69
C ASN A 548 -7.24 8.68 -15.09
N HIS A 549 -8.25 9.11 -14.32
CA HIS A 549 -9.37 8.26 -13.89
C HIS A 549 -10.45 8.10 -14.97
N PHE A 550 -10.40 8.90 -16.02
CA PHE A 550 -11.39 8.93 -17.10
C PHE A 550 -10.89 8.30 -18.41
N THR A 551 -9.60 7.94 -18.49
CA THR A 551 -8.96 7.27 -19.63
C THR A 551 -8.65 5.80 -19.32
N THR A 552 -9.68 4.98 -19.12
CA THR A 552 -9.57 3.54 -19.37
C THR A 552 -9.86 3.30 -20.86
N GLY A 553 -8.83 3.12 -21.68
CA GLY A 553 -9.05 2.50 -22.99
C GLY A 553 -8.13 2.81 -24.18
N ILE A 554 -7.16 3.72 -24.12
CA ILE A 554 -6.23 3.89 -25.27
C ILE A 554 -4.80 4.04 -24.75
N ALA A 555 -4.05 2.95 -24.84
CA ALA A 555 -2.60 2.98 -24.83
C ALA A 555 -2.10 3.70 -26.08
N ASN A 556 -1.05 4.51 -25.91
CA ASN A 556 -0.24 5.12 -26.96
C ASN A 556 -0.89 6.30 -27.72
N GLY A 557 -0.74 7.49 -27.12
CA GLY A 557 -0.83 8.75 -27.83
C GLY A 557 -0.42 9.87 -26.90
N HIS A 558 0.68 10.56 -27.22
CA HIS A 558 1.12 11.76 -26.50
C HIS A 558 -0.03 12.78 -26.45
N ALA A 559 -0.70 12.90 -25.30
CA ALA A 559 -1.71 13.92 -25.06
C ALA A 559 -1.01 15.28 -24.88
N LEU A 560 -0.73 15.95 -26.00
CA LEU A 560 -0.22 17.32 -26.09
C LEU A 560 -1.30 18.39 -25.85
N PHE A 561 -2.44 18.03 -25.25
CA PHE A 561 -3.56 18.96 -25.01
C PHE A 561 -3.66 19.29 -23.51
N SER A 562 -3.51 20.59 -23.22
CA SER A 562 -3.62 21.27 -21.93
C SER A 562 -4.14 20.43 -20.75
N THR A 563 -3.22 19.99 -19.89
CA THR A 563 -3.58 19.53 -18.55
C THR A 563 -4.03 20.75 -17.75
N PHE A 564 -5.34 20.98 -17.72
CA PHE A 564 -5.92 21.92 -16.75
C PHE A 564 -5.45 21.51 -15.36
N ASN A 565 -4.72 22.40 -14.70
CA ASN A 565 -4.26 22.17 -13.33
C ASN A 565 -5.29 22.77 -12.40
N TRP A 566 -5.92 21.90 -11.60
CA TRP A 566 -6.81 22.34 -10.53
C TRP A 566 -6.04 23.24 -9.55
N PRO A 567 -6.67 24.33 -9.06
CA PRO A 567 -6.07 25.13 -8.00
C PRO A 567 -5.81 24.27 -6.75
N ASP A 568 -4.83 24.67 -5.95
CA ASP A 568 -4.56 24.01 -4.67
C ASP A 568 -5.82 24.03 -3.77
N PRO A 569 -6.12 22.95 -3.03
CA PRO A 569 -7.28 22.90 -2.14
C PRO A 569 -7.42 24.11 -1.20
N ASP A 570 -6.32 24.63 -0.66
CA ASP A 570 -6.37 25.77 0.27
C ASP A 570 -6.79 27.06 -0.45
N SER A 571 -6.44 27.19 -1.74
CA SER A 571 -6.85 28.31 -2.59
C SER A 571 -8.32 28.25 -3.00
N LEU A 572 -8.93 27.06 -3.12
CA LEU A 572 -10.37 26.92 -3.37
C LEU A 572 -11.16 27.24 -2.11
N ILE A 573 -10.71 26.67 -0.99
CA ILE A 573 -11.36 26.84 0.32
C ILE A 573 -11.34 28.31 0.77
N SER A 574 -10.28 29.06 0.49
CA SER A 574 -10.18 30.47 0.86
C SER A 574 -11.24 31.37 0.21
N LYS A 575 -11.82 30.93 -0.92
CA LYS A 575 -12.91 31.63 -1.63
C LYS A 575 -14.30 31.21 -1.16
N CYS A 576 -14.40 30.16 -0.33
CA CYS A 576 -15.68 29.63 0.14
C CYS A 576 -16.19 30.42 1.35
N PRO A 577 -17.39 31.05 1.28
CA PRO A 577 -17.87 31.95 2.32
C PRO A 577 -18.16 31.25 3.66
N GLN A 578 -18.74 30.05 3.65
CA GLN A 578 -19.07 29.29 4.87
C GLN A 578 -18.05 28.19 5.17
N LYS A 579 -17.03 28.02 4.31
CA LYS A 579 -16.08 26.90 4.38
C LYS A 579 -16.80 25.56 4.53
N SER A 580 -17.87 25.36 3.78
CA SER A 580 -18.65 24.13 3.73
C SER A 580 -18.23 23.27 2.52
N VAL A 581 -18.58 21.98 2.54
CA VAL A 581 -18.35 21.09 1.38
C VAL A 581 -19.19 21.53 0.18
N GLY A 582 -20.44 21.98 0.41
CA GLY A 582 -21.32 22.50 -0.63
C GLY A 582 -20.73 23.72 -1.35
N ASP A 583 -20.25 24.71 -0.58
CA ASP A 583 -19.61 25.92 -1.13
C ASP A 583 -18.38 25.57 -1.97
N ALA A 584 -17.58 24.60 -1.51
CA ALA A 584 -16.38 24.17 -2.23
C ALA A 584 -16.72 23.50 -3.56
N ILE A 585 -17.80 22.71 -3.62
CA ILE A 585 -18.29 22.12 -4.87
C ILE A 585 -18.78 23.21 -5.83
N ASP A 586 -19.48 24.24 -5.33
CA ASP A 586 -19.97 25.33 -6.16
C ASP A 586 -18.83 26.22 -6.68
N GLU A 587 -17.80 26.49 -5.88
CA GLU A 587 -16.58 27.16 -6.35
C GLU A 587 -15.86 26.33 -7.41
N MET A 588 -15.79 25.00 -7.26
CA MET A 588 -15.24 24.12 -8.31
C MET A 588 -16.04 24.20 -9.61
N LYS A 589 -17.37 24.27 -9.56
CA LYS A 589 -18.20 24.49 -10.77
C LYS A 589 -17.88 25.83 -11.42
N SER A 590 -17.73 26.90 -10.63
CA SER A 590 -17.33 28.23 -11.11
C SER A 590 -15.97 28.20 -11.82
N VAL A 591 -14.99 27.48 -11.24
CA VAL A 591 -13.67 27.28 -11.85
C VAL A 591 -13.76 26.52 -13.17
N VAL A 592 -14.56 25.45 -13.24
CA VAL A 592 -14.78 24.69 -14.48
C VAL A 592 -15.45 25.53 -15.55
N HIS A 593 -16.47 26.32 -15.18
CA HIS A 593 -17.20 27.17 -16.11
C HIS A 593 -16.31 28.29 -16.67
N SER A 594 -15.51 28.95 -15.83
CA SER A 594 -14.55 29.97 -16.26
C SER A 594 -13.44 29.43 -17.18
N HIS A 595 -13.18 28.12 -17.13
CA HIS A 595 -12.16 27.45 -17.95
C HIS A 595 -12.76 26.48 -18.97
N GLU A 596 -14.03 26.63 -19.37
CA GLU A 596 -14.71 25.72 -20.29
C GLU A 596 -13.90 25.44 -21.57
N LYS A 597 -13.30 26.48 -22.15
CA LYS A 597 -12.47 26.40 -23.37
C LYS A 597 -11.18 25.58 -23.20
N SER A 598 -10.76 25.32 -21.96
CA SER A 598 -9.57 24.52 -21.64
C SER A 598 -9.84 23.01 -21.64
N PHE A 599 -11.11 22.61 -21.74
CA PHE A 599 -11.53 21.21 -21.76
C PHE A 599 -12.09 20.85 -23.15
N ASN A 600 -11.89 19.61 -23.57
CA ASN A 600 -12.70 19.07 -24.66
C ASN A 600 -14.14 18.81 -24.16
N GLU A 601 -15.10 18.77 -25.09
CA GLU A 601 -16.53 18.66 -24.77
C GLU A 601 -16.87 17.43 -23.91
N ARG A 602 -16.23 16.28 -24.18
CA ARG A 602 -16.45 15.04 -23.43
C ARG A 602 -15.96 15.15 -21.98
N THR A 603 -14.78 15.71 -21.78
CA THR A 603 -14.20 15.93 -20.46
C THR A 603 -15.02 16.96 -19.69
N TYR A 604 -15.40 18.06 -20.32
CA TYR A 604 -16.24 19.10 -19.71
C TYR A 604 -17.59 18.54 -19.24
N LYS A 605 -18.31 17.81 -20.11
CA LYS A 605 -19.58 17.15 -19.77
C LYS A 605 -19.46 16.18 -18.61
N ARG A 606 -18.37 15.40 -18.55
CA ARG A 606 -18.12 14.47 -17.43
C ARG A 606 -17.83 15.18 -16.12
N ILE A 607 -16.97 16.20 -16.12
CA ILE A 607 -16.62 16.98 -14.92
C ILE A 607 -17.87 17.68 -14.37
N THR A 608 -18.61 18.36 -15.24
CA THR A 608 -19.86 19.06 -14.87
C THR A 608 -20.91 18.08 -14.36
N SER A 609 -21.11 16.93 -15.00
CA SER A 609 -22.03 15.89 -14.54
C SER A 609 -21.67 15.38 -13.14
N TYR A 610 -20.38 15.13 -12.89
CA TYR A 610 -19.91 14.67 -11.59
C TYR A 610 -20.10 15.74 -10.50
N LEU A 611 -19.73 16.99 -10.75
CA LEU A 611 -19.92 18.08 -9.78
C LEU A 611 -21.41 18.35 -9.50
N SER A 612 -22.26 18.29 -10.53
CA SER A 612 -23.71 18.37 -10.37
C SER A 612 -24.26 17.22 -9.52
N LEU A 613 -23.78 16.00 -9.76
CA LEU A 613 -24.11 14.82 -8.96
C LEU A 613 -23.76 14.99 -7.47
N MET A 614 -22.63 15.61 -7.16
CA MET A 614 -22.19 15.83 -5.77
C MET A 614 -22.99 16.91 -5.04
N SER A 615 -23.63 17.83 -5.76
CA SER A 615 -24.45 18.91 -5.17
C SER A 615 -25.95 18.66 -5.21
N ARG A 616 -26.41 17.60 -5.89
CA ARG A 616 -27.86 17.36 -6.05
C ARG A 616 -28.51 17.10 -4.69
N PRO A 617 -29.76 17.53 -4.46
CA PRO A 617 -30.49 17.18 -3.25
C PRO A 617 -30.64 15.66 -3.09
N ILE A 618 -30.46 15.18 -1.86
CA ILE A 618 -30.78 13.78 -1.51
C ILE A 618 -32.23 13.73 -1.04
N LEU A 619 -33.08 13.09 -1.83
CA LEU A 619 -34.49 12.95 -1.53
C LEU A 619 -34.72 11.92 -0.43
N THR A 620 -35.65 12.22 0.46
CA THR A 620 -36.21 11.26 1.42
C THR A 620 -37.10 10.25 0.70
N PHE A 621 -37.38 9.11 1.33
CA PHE A 621 -38.24 8.07 0.77
C PHE A 621 -39.62 8.60 0.37
N ASP A 622 -40.23 9.46 1.19
CA ASP A 622 -41.54 10.06 0.91
C ASP A 622 -41.47 10.98 -0.32
N GLU A 623 -40.43 11.81 -0.44
CA GLU A 623 -40.18 12.65 -1.61
C GLU A 623 -39.89 11.82 -2.86
N MET A 624 -39.22 10.67 -2.73
CA MET A 624 -38.99 9.75 -3.85
C MET A 624 -40.29 9.10 -4.33
N GLU A 625 -41.17 8.69 -3.41
CA GLU A 625 -42.47 8.11 -3.77
C GLU A 625 -43.39 9.16 -4.38
N GLU A 626 -43.41 10.39 -3.86
CA GLU A 626 -44.12 11.52 -4.45
C GLU A 626 -43.58 11.83 -5.87
N ALA A 627 -42.25 11.85 -6.06
CA ALA A 627 -41.64 12.05 -7.36
C ALA A 627 -41.98 10.94 -8.38
N LYS A 628 -42.08 9.68 -7.93
CA LYS A 628 -42.52 8.56 -8.78
C LYS A 628 -43.98 8.68 -9.18
N GLN A 629 -44.84 9.07 -8.24
CA GLN A 629 -46.29 9.18 -8.47
C GLN A 629 -46.67 10.37 -9.36
N THR A 630 -45.88 11.45 -9.33
CA THR A 630 -46.15 12.68 -10.11
C THR A 630 -45.68 12.62 -11.56
N GLY A 631 -45.07 11.51 -12.02
CA GLY A 631 -44.64 11.33 -13.42
C GLY A 631 -43.51 12.26 -13.91
N ARG A 632 -43.04 13.17 -13.05
CA ARG A 632 -41.95 14.15 -13.31
C ARG A 632 -40.57 13.58 -12.95
N ALA A 633 -40.30 12.33 -13.28
CA ALA A 633 -38.97 11.74 -13.06
C ALA A 633 -37.86 12.41 -13.91
N LEU A 634 -38.20 13.29 -14.84
CA LEU A 634 -37.27 13.89 -15.81
C LEU A 634 -36.91 15.37 -15.57
N ASP A 635 -37.60 16.10 -14.67
CA ASP A 635 -37.48 17.57 -14.59
C ASP A 635 -37.24 18.15 -13.18
N TYR A 636 -36.70 17.38 -12.24
CA TYR A 636 -36.20 17.94 -10.97
C TYR A 636 -34.73 18.34 -11.11
N LEU A 637 -34.53 19.62 -11.48
CA LEU A 637 -33.31 20.44 -11.33
C LEU A 637 -31.99 19.64 -11.25
N GLY A 638 -31.45 19.26 -12.41
CA GLY A 638 -30.03 18.92 -12.56
C GLY A 638 -29.66 17.50 -13.01
N ALA A 639 -30.57 16.71 -13.59
CA ALA A 639 -30.18 15.48 -14.29
C ALA A 639 -29.51 15.82 -15.64
N PRO A 640 -28.25 15.42 -15.90
CA PRO A 640 -27.73 15.40 -17.25
C PRO A 640 -28.32 14.21 -18.00
N THR A 641 -28.82 14.46 -19.22
CA THR A 641 -28.87 13.46 -20.30
C THR A 641 -27.48 12.99 -20.67
#